data_AF-A0A6H0S207-F1
#
_entry.id   AF-A0A6H0S207-F1
#
_cell.length_a   1.000
_cell.length_b   1.000
_cell.length_c   1.000
_cell.angle_alpha   90.00
_cell.angle_beta   90.00
_cell.angle_gamma   90.00
#
_symmetry.space_group_name_H-M   'P 1'
#
loop_
_entity.id
_entity.type
_entity.pdbx_description
1 polymer ?
#
loop_
_entity_poly.entity_id
_entity_poly.type
_entity_poly.pdbx_seq_one_letter_code
_entity_poly.pdbx_strand_id
1 'polypeptide(L)'
;MTTTLADIGRWDPEQIDEVSEAASQRARSSGQTAETLRNLSVFQTWQGESGEAAQRAIEQSAAKLTVSQQEAILVSLGAQKSAQDVRAVKNELQSLLDYAAAAPHVQIDLATNSVIPPDTTGWTQEEVDALVTKTAEVENKMTAVLAAAEEADADLARVLAAATGGDPELPGEQGTNDGQSLQDGRLTPEEMARLEENTNLTPEQQEALMRGELVLPTSQMEYLNNLSRSLDGKSPAEIRSMIDQMNANGQNGGAVTDALQLLGNENISTAGEPGEGVPTQGGMQNLPSGIRETFERPTRGPAVPTQGTNEQGNPTINMPDMEKPFPEIDNYRDVAAIVSAGDPALQQGTAIDAALLDKSEEILHGLHNPPHIPWEGNADMTQRLIDPAVQDMLSAAGRDQMAVHTELTGADGMTPNGAFIEDLFTHQWADDGAAAGTLLNGTGAIPTDLTDPTQMDQALRAGQIMHAVDSYVGGENTPKLLDIPGTDGQSVGQVNPELTQALAEANKPYIDDMLGNSLDSSQGFLPLDDMKNPEMPVMRDLFAVIDSNADAATTLNSQAYLNGLQYQANFEQSIIDGGTVNTGDLQSAGTLRGVIDSAANIADNDAIEYGNLQDVRAYESRGQWFDVAKTLGGEIPGVSTLLEWNDKMPVDPLHQIFVGDAPVGADPTYIAQQSSEMMQYAVAQRLIDANLGDPAVFQEFGLIDPETNQLKPMKQDDFGDFRSAFTDYFMGIDPTVKVGIEDYEDAYRDALPTPTGHTGG
;
A
#
# COMPACT_ATOMS: atom_id res chain seq x y z
N MET A 1 1.52 26.99 -8.31
CA MET A 1 2.95 27.18 -8.03
C MET A 1 3.12 26.81 -6.57
N THR A 2 3.93 25.81 -6.26
CA THR A 2 4.16 25.38 -4.87
C THR A 2 5.04 26.40 -4.17
N THR A 3 4.65 26.85 -2.97
CA THR A 3 5.42 27.82 -2.17
C THR A 3 6.64 27.13 -1.57
N THR A 4 7.83 27.70 -1.71
CA THR A 4 9.06 27.15 -1.11
C THR A 4 9.40 27.82 0.22
N LEU A 5 10.14 27.14 1.11
CA LEU A 5 10.68 27.75 2.33
C LEU A 5 11.54 28.99 2.01
N ALA A 6 12.23 28.99 0.88
CA ALA A 6 12.98 30.14 0.37
C ALA A 6 12.07 31.31 0.00
N ASP A 7 10.87 31.06 -0.54
CA ASP A 7 9.89 32.11 -0.85
C ASP A 7 9.29 32.71 0.43
N ILE A 8 8.95 31.88 1.42
CA ILE A 8 8.51 32.33 2.76
C ILE A 8 9.57 33.22 3.42
N GLY A 9 10.85 32.83 3.28
CA GLY A 9 11.98 33.62 3.75
C GLY A 9 11.99 35.04 3.18
N ARG A 10 11.50 35.23 1.94
CA ARG A 10 11.44 36.52 1.23
C ARG A 10 10.17 37.33 1.50
N TRP A 11 9.13 36.75 2.09
CA TRP A 11 7.89 37.48 2.39
C TRP A 11 8.12 38.69 3.27
N ASP A 12 7.44 39.79 2.96
CA ASP A 12 7.56 41.07 3.66
C ASP A 12 6.20 41.51 4.24
N PRO A 13 5.92 41.19 5.52
CA PRO A 13 4.64 41.53 6.13
C PRO A 13 4.42 43.04 6.26
N GLU A 14 5.48 43.87 6.20
CA GLU A 14 5.35 45.33 6.27
C GLU A 14 4.63 45.87 5.02
N GLN A 15 4.80 45.25 3.85
CA GLN A 15 4.09 45.63 2.63
C GLN A 15 2.58 45.35 2.72
N ILE A 16 2.18 44.29 3.43
CA ILE A 16 0.77 43.96 3.65
C ILE A 16 0.14 44.95 4.64
N ASP A 17 0.88 45.35 5.68
CA ASP A 17 0.45 46.43 6.59
C ASP A 17 0.22 47.75 5.85
N GLU A 18 1.08 48.11 4.88
CA GLU A 18 0.88 49.32 4.05
C GLU A 18 -0.44 49.26 3.26
N VAL A 19 -0.80 48.09 2.73
CA VAL A 19 -2.10 47.87 2.05
C VAL A 19 -3.25 48.02 3.05
N SER A 20 -3.13 47.47 4.25
CA SER A 20 -4.14 47.62 5.31
C SER A 20 -4.34 49.10 5.66
N GLU A 21 -3.25 49.85 5.85
CA GLU A 21 -3.32 51.27 6.19
C GLU A 21 -3.96 52.08 5.05
N ALA A 22 -3.59 51.81 3.80
CA ALA A 22 -4.19 52.45 2.63
C ALA A 22 -5.70 52.17 2.51
N ALA A 23 -6.12 50.93 2.75
CA ALA A 23 -7.53 50.54 2.75
C ALA A 23 -8.30 51.24 3.89
N SER A 24 -7.73 51.29 5.09
CA SER A 24 -8.25 52.05 6.23
C SER A 24 -8.42 53.54 5.91
N GLN A 25 -7.46 54.16 5.23
CA GLN A 25 -7.55 55.56 4.79
C GLN A 25 -8.66 55.75 3.75
N ARG A 26 -8.79 54.84 2.77
CA ARG A 26 -9.87 54.86 1.78
C ARG A 26 -11.24 54.75 2.44
N ALA A 27 -11.42 53.84 3.40
CA ALA A 27 -12.66 53.70 4.16
C ALA A 27 -13.07 55.01 4.84
N ARG A 28 -12.12 55.65 5.54
CA ARG A 28 -12.35 56.96 6.21
C ARG A 28 -12.76 58.03 5.21
N SER A 29 -12.04 58.15 4.09
CA SER A 29 -12.32 59.15 3.06
C SER A 29 -13.69 58.94 2.39
N SER A 30 -14.04 57.70 2.04
CA SER A 30 -15.34 57.36 1.45
C SER A 30 -16.48 57.68 2.41
N GLY A 31 -16.36 57.32 3.69
CA GLY A 31 -17.37 57.61 4.72
C GLY A 31 -17.57 59.10 4.95
N GLN A 32 -16.47 59.86 5.12
CA GLN A 32 -16.53 61.33 5.27
C GLN A 32 -17.14 62.01 4.04
N THR A 33 -16.84 61.53 2.84
CA THR A 33 -17.40 62.07 1.60
C THR A 33 -18.89 61.75 1.49
N ALA A 34 -19.33 60.53 1.83
CA ALA A 34 -20.74 60.16 1.86
C ALA A 34 -21.54 61.04 2.84
N GLU A 35 -21.00 61.25 4.04
CA GLU A 35 -21.62 62.13 5.05
C GLU A 35 -21.67 63.59 4.58
N THR A 36 -20.60 64.10 3.97
CA THR A 36 -20.55 65.46 3.42
C THR A 36 -21.60 65.65 2.33
N LEU A 37 -21.74 64.67 1.42
CA LEU A 37 -22.73 64.67 0.35
C LEU A 37 -24.17 64.72 0.90
N ARG A 38 -24.47 63.90 1.91
CA ARG A 38 -25.79 63.90 2.59
C ARG A 38 -26.10 65.23 3.28
N ASN A 39 -25.07 65.94 3.75
CA ASN A 39 -25.20 67.16 4.55
C ASN A 39 -24.98 68.46 3.76
N LEU A 40 -25.02 68.45 2.43
CA LEU A 40 -24.80 69.65 1.61
C LEU A 40 -25.86 70.74 1.91
N SER A 41 -25.39 71.90 2.37
CA SER A 41 -26.25 73.02 2.79
C SER A 41 -27.16 73.58 1.68
N VAL A 42 -26.80 73.37 0.40
CA VAL A 42 -27.60 73.82 -0.75
C VAL A 42 -29.03 73.25 -0.73
N PHE A 43 -29.20 72.04 -0.21
CA PHE A 43 -30.50 71.37 -0.11
C PHE A 43 -31.42 71.98 0.95
N GLN A 44 -30.92 72.81 1.87
CA GLN A 44 -31.77 73.56 2.80
C GLN A 44 -32.58 74.66 2.09
N THR A 45 -32.08 75.14 0.96
CA THR A 45 -32.68 76.27 0.21
C THR A 45 -33.25 75.88 -1.16
N TRP A 46 -32.79 74.76 -1.73
CA TRP A 46 -33.19 74.33 -3.07
C TRP A 46 -34.37 73.35 -3.01
N GLN A 47 -35.59 73.90 -3.17
CA GLN A 47 -36.84 73.13 -3.12
C GLN A 47 -37.51 73.00 -4.50
N GLY A 48 -38.37 72.00 -4.66
CA GLY A 48 -39.08 71.66 -5.91
C GLY A 48 -38.55 70.38 -6.59
N GLU A 49 -39.20 69.94 -7.66
CA GLU A 49 -38.91 68.65 -8.32
C GLU A 49 -37.43 68.46 -8.72
N SER A 50 -36.77 69.53 -9.19
CA SER A 50 -35.35 69.47 -9.54
C SER A 50 -34.42 69.31 -8.33
N GLY A 51 -34.79 69.90 -7.18
CA GLY A 51 -34.06 69.75 -5.93
C GLY A 51 -34.22 68.34 -5.35
N GLU A 52 -35.43 67.78 -5.38
CA GLU A 52 -35.68 66.40 -4.98
C GLU A 52 -34.95 65.37 -5.87
N ALA A 53 -34.89 65.62 -7.18
CA ALA A 53 -34.14 64.78 -8.11
C ALA A 53 -32.63 64.82 -7.83
N ALA A 54 -32.09 66.01 -7.56
CA ALA A 54 -30.69 66.19 -7.17
C ALA A 54 -30.38 65.51 -5.83
N GLN A 55 -31.28 65.63 -4.84
CA GLN A 55 -31.12 64.97 -3.54
C GLN A 55 -31.13 63.45 -3.68
N ARG A 56 -32.01 62.88 -4.52
CA ARG A 56 -32.02 61.44 -4.83
C ARG A 56 -30.71 60.98 -5.50
N ALA A 57 -30.19 61.75 -6.46
CA ALA A 57 -28.93 61.41 -7.14
C ALA A 57 -27.72 61.47 -6.18
N ILE A 58 -27.71 62.45 -5.27
CA ILE A 58 -26.68 62.56 -4.23
C ILE A 58 -26.80 61.43 -3.21
N GLU A 59 -28.01 61.05 -2.79
CA GLU A 59 -28.20 59.90 -1.89
C GLU A 59 -27.71 58.60 -2.53
N GLN A 60 -27.98 58.37 -3.81
CA GLN A 60 -27.43 57.23 -4.54
C GLN A 60 -25.89 57.22 -4.56
N SER A 61 -25.27 58.39 -4.72
CA SER A 61 -23.81 58.52 -4.71
C SER A 61 -23.24 58.28 -3.32
N ALA A 62 -23.88 58.83 -2.28
CA ALA A 62 -23.51 58.61 -0.88
C ALA A 62 -23.69 57.15 -0.46
N ALA A 63 -24.74 56.47 -0.93
CA ALA A 63 -24.95 55.04 -0.71
C ALA A 63 -23.82 54.21 -1.33
N LYS A 64 -23.42 54.48 -2.57
CA LYS A 64 -22.25 53.82 -3.21
C LYS A 64 -20.95 54.04 -2.43
N LEU A 65 -20.72 55.25 -1.93
CA LEU A 65 -19.55 55.54 -1.10
C LEU A 65 -19.62 54.83 0.27
N THR A 66 -20.81 54.61 0.81
CA THR A 66 -21.01 53.83 2.05
C THR A 66 -20.65 52.36 1.82
N VAL A 67 -21.05 51.77 0.68
CA VAL A 67 -20.64 50.41 0.30
C VAL A 67 -19.12 50.33 0.12
N SER A 68 -18.53 51.28 -0.62
CA SER A 68 -17.06 51.32 -0.78
C SER A 68 -16.31 51.51 0.54
N GLN A 69 -16.92 52.19 1.52
CA GLN A 69 -16.36 52.28 2.88
C GLN A 69 -16.36 50.90 3.57
N GLN A 70 -17.46 50.14 3.47
CA GLN A 70 -17.57 48.82 4.10
C GLN A 70 -16.57 47.82 3.50
N GLU A 71 -16.49 47.76 2.16
CA GLU A 71 -15.50 46.95 1.44
C GLU A 71 -14.07 47.29 1.90
N ALA A 72 -13.71 48.59 1.95
CA ALA A 72 -12.37 49.01 2.35
C ALA A 72 -12.06 48.72 3.83
N ILE A 73 -13.07 48.63 4.72
CA ILE A 73 -12.87 48.17 6.10
C ILE A 73 -12.52 46.68 6.12
N LEU A 74 -13.26 45.86 5.37
CA LEU A 74 -13.00 44.41 5.28
C LEU A 74 -11.59 44.14 4.77
N VAL A 75 -11.16 44.85 3.72
CA VAL A 75 -9.80 44.74 3.18
C VAL A 75 -8.74 45.11 4.22
N SER A 76 -8.98 46.19 4.99
CA SER A 76 -8.03 46.60 6.03
C SER A 76 -7.89 45.55 7.13
N LEU A 77 -9.01 45.02 7.63
CA LEU A 77 -8.99 43.99 8.67
C LEU A 77 -8.36 42.70 8.17
N GLY A 78 -8.73 42.28 6.96
CA GLY A 78 -8.18 41.11 6.31
C GLY A 78 -6.67 41.21 6.10
N ALA A 79 -6.20 42.31 5.50
CA ALA A 79 -4.77 42.53 5.29
C ALA A 79 -4.00 42.59 6.62
N GLN A 80 -4.60 43.16 7.67
CA GLN A 80 -3.99 43.15 9.01
C GLN A 80 -3.85 41.73 9.56
N LYS A 81 -4.85 40.87 9.37
CA LYS A 81 -4.80 39.44 9.74
C LYS A 81 -3.70 38.72 8.94
N SER A 82 -3.72 38.82 7.62
CA SER A 82 -2.71 38.18 6.75
C SER A 82 -1.28 38.63 7.10
N ALA A 83 -1.07 39.91 7.47
CA ALA A 83 0.24 40.39 7.91
C ALA A 83 0.67 39.80 9.27
N GLN A 84 -0.26 39.40 10.14
CA GLN A 84 0.04 38.67 11.38
C GLN A 84 0.33 37.20 11.07
N ASP A 85 -0.44 36.58 10.18
CA ASP A 85 -0.26 35.18 9.78
C ASP A 85 1.10 34.98 9.10
N VAL A 86 1.47 35.86 8.16
CA VAL A 86 2.81 35.87 7.54
C VAL A 86 3.93 36.00 8.57
N ARG A 87 3.74 36.79 9.64
CA ARG A 87 4.73 36.88 10.73
C ARG A 87 4.83 35.59 11.53
N ALA A 88 3.70 34.95 11.81
CA ALA A 88 3.66 33.67 12.50
C ALA A 88 4.41 32.60 11.70
N VAL A 89 4.09 32.46 10.40
CA VAL A 89 4.77 31.53 9.48
C VAL A 89 6.28 31.79 9.44
N LYS A 90 6.73 33.05 9.37
CA LYS A 90 8.17 33.36 9.40
C LYS A 90 8.84 32.98 10.73
N ASN A 91 8.15 33.10 11.85
CA ASN A 91 8.67 32.67 13.15
C ASN A 91 8.74 31.14 13.25
N GLU A 92 7.77 30.43 12.67
CA GLU A 92 7.76 28.97 12.60
C GLU A 92 8.87 28.46 11.68
N LEU A 93 9.08 29.08 10.51
CA LEU A 93 10.23 28.81 9.64
C LEU A 93 11.55 28.98 10.41
N GLN A 94 11.72 30.07 11.16
CA GLN A 94 12.94 30.26 11.94
C GLN A 94 13.10 29.16 13.01
N SER A 95 12.00 28.77 13.66
CA SER A 95 12.02 27.70 14.67
C SER A 95 12.37 26.34 14.06
N LEU A 96 11.89 26.04 12.85
CA LEU A 96 12.27 24.87 12.06
C LEU A 96 13.77 24.86 11.75
N LEU A 97 14.30 25.99 11.24
CA LEU A 97 15.73 26.10 10.92
C LEU A 97 16.62 25.94 12.16
N ASP A 98 16.22 26.54 13.29
CA ASP A 98 16.92 26.39 14.56
C ASP A 98 16.85 24.94 15.07
N TYR A 99 15.71 24.25 14.88
CA TYR A 99 15.53 22.85 15.25
C TYR A 99 16.41 21.91 14.45
N ALA A 100 16.46 22.08 13.12
CA ALA A 100 17.27 21.27 12.22
C ALA A 100 18.78 21.52 12.42
N ALA A 101 19.16 22.74 12.77
CA ALA A 101 20.54 23.09 13.09
C ALA A 101 21.02 22.58 14.46
N ALA A 102 20.12 22.15 15.37
CA ALA A 102 20.52 21.52 16.62
C ALA A 102 20.99 20.07 16.38
N ALA A 103 21.91 19.55 17.19
CA ALA A 103 22.39 18.17 17.05
C ALA A 103 21.28 17.14 17.42
N PRO A 104 21.12 16.03 16.67
CA PRO A 104 21.83 15.68 15.43
C PRO A 104 21.43 16.60 14.27
N HIS A 105 22.44 17.08 13.54
CA HIS A 105 22.25 18.11 12.52
C HIS A 105 21.55 17.54 11.29
N VAL A 106 20.46 18.18 10.88
CA VAL A 106 19.71 17.85 9.66
C VAL A 106 19.77 19.05 8.71
N GLN A 107 20.18 18.82 7.46
CA GLN A 107 20.27 19.87 6.46
C GLN A 107 18.95 19.97 5.68
N ILE A 108 18.43 21.19 5.51
CA ILE A 108 17.22 21.47 4.72
C ILE A 108 17.63 22.24 3.47
N ASP A 109 17.18 21.79 2.29
CA ASP A 109 17.19 22.59 1.07
C ASP A 109 15.91 23.43 0.98
N LEU A 110 16.08 24.74 1.21
CA LEU A 110 14.96 25.68 1.24
C LEU A 110 14.34 25.94 -0.14
N ALA A 111 15.04 25.61 -1.22
CA ALA A 111 14.54 25.84 -2.58
C ALA A 111 13.71 24.66 -3.10
N THR A 112 13.99 23.45 -2.61
CA THR A 112 13.30 22.22 -3.02
C THR A 112 12.39 21.66 -1.94
N ASN A 113 12.29 22.29 -0.76
CA ASN A 113 11.51 21.81 0.38
C ASN A 113 11.87 20.37 0.78
N SER A 114 13.15 20.02 0.73
CA SER A 114 13.61 18.66 1.02
C SER A 114 14.68 18.63 2.10
N VAL A 115 14.75 17.51 2.82
CA VAL A 115 15.86 17.22 3.72
C VAL A 115 16.99 16.57 2.93
N ILE A 116 18.23 16.94 3.26
CA ILE A 116 19.44 16.31 2.72
C ILE A 116 20.01 15.41 3.83
N PRO A 117 19.99 14.08 3.66
CA PRO A 117 20.56 13.16 4.64
C PRO A 117 22.07 13.44 4.82
N PRO A 118 22.58 13.52 6.06
CA PRO A 118 24.02 13.63 6.30
C PRO A 118 24.71 12.29 6.06
N ASP A 119 26.02 12.32 5.76
CA ASP A 119 26.84 11.12 5.67
C ASP A 119 26.98 10.45 7.06
N THR A 120 26.39 9.27 7.19
CA THR A 120 26.37 8.46 8.42
C THR A 120 27.53 7.46 8.50
N THR A 121 28.50 7.51 7.57
CA THR A 121 29.64 6.60 7.56
C THR A 121 30.40 6.64 8.89
N GLY A 122 30.44 5.50 9.59
CA GLY A 122 31.16 5.35 10.86
C GLY A 122 30.38 5.75 12.11
N TRP A 123 29.08 6.05 11.98
CA TRP A 123 28.17 6.27 13.10
C TRP A 123 27.73 4.93 13.72
N THR A 124 27.31 4.96 14.98
CA THR A 124 26.67 3.83 15.66
C THR A 124 25.19 3.71 15.25
N GLN A 125 24.59 2.52 15.38
CA GLN A 125 23.17 2.33 15.09
C GLN A 125 22.28 3.30 15.88
N GLU A 126 22.59 3.55 17.15
CA GLU A 126 21.85 4.48 18.01
C GLU A 126 21.91 5.94 17.49
N GLU A 127 23.05 6.35 16.91
CA GLU A 127 23.18 7.68 16.28
C GLU A 127 22.41 7.76 14.96
N VAL A 128 22.33 6.66 14.20
CA VAL A 128 21.53 6.55 12.98
C VAL A 128 20.05 6.60 13.31
N ASP A 129 19.57 5.82 14.29
CA ASP A 129 18.16 5.80 14.72
C ASP A 129 17.72 7.17 15.24
N ALA A 130 18.58 7.86 16.00
CA ALA A 130 18.33 9.22 16.48
C ALA A 130 18.26 10.24 15.33
N LEU A 131 19.09 10.08 14.30
CA LEU A 131 19.04 10.91 13.10
C LEU A 131 17.76 10.66 12.30
N VAL A 132 17.38 9.42 12.08
CA VAL A 132 16.14 9.04 11.37
C VAL A 132 14.93 9.66 12.07
N THR A 133 14.85 9.52 13.39
CA THR A 133 13.79 10.15 14.21
C THR A 133 13.78 11.67 14.03
N LYS A 134 14.95 12.30 14.11
CA LYS A 134 15.07 13.77 13.97
C LYS A 134 14.70 14.25 12.57
N THR A 135 15.07 13.51 11.53
CA THR A 135 14.73 13.80 10.14
C THR A 135 13.21 13.80 9.95
N ALA A 136 12.52 12.76 10.42
CA ALA A 136 11.06 12.68 10.39
C ALA A 136 10.41 13.87 11.12
N GLU A 137 10.90 14.25 12.30
CA GLU A 137 10.39 15.43 13.02
C GLU A 137 10.65 16.75 12.29
N VAL A 138 11.77 16.88 11.58
CA VAL A 138 12.09 18.06 10.75
C VAL A 138 11.15 18.15 9.56
N GLU A 139 10.88 17.02 8.89
CA GLU A 139 9.94 16.93 7.77
C GLU A 139 8.52 17.29 8.20
N ASN A 140 8.04 16.72 9.32
CA ASN A 140 6.75 17.07 9.92
C ASN A 140 6.61 18.57 10.19
N LYS A 141 7.63 19.19 10.78
CA LYS A 141 7.65 20.63 11.04
C LYS A 141 7.70 21.45 9.75
N MET A 142 8.41 20.97 8.74
CA MET A 142 8.48 21.60 7.42
C MET A 142 7.11 21.59 6.74
N THR A 143 6.43 20.44 6.73
CA THR A 143 5.05 20.31 6.23
C THR A 143 4.11 21.27 6.93
N ALA A 144 4.17 21.37 8.26
CA ALA A 144 3.34 22.30 9.02
C ALA A 144 3.60 23.78 8.65
N VAL A 145 4.87 24.18 8.47
CA VAL A 145 5.23 25.55 8.04
C VAL A 145 4.71 25.84 6.62
N LEU A 146 4.82 24.89 5.70
CA LEU A 146 4.32 25.03 4.33
C LEU A 146 2.79 25.15 4.30
N ALA A 147 2.07 24.32 5.07
CA ALA A 147 0.61 24.40 5.20
C ALA A 147 0.15 25.74 5.82
N ALA A 148 0.85 26.23 6.84
CA ALA A 148 0.57 27.54 7.43
C ALA A 148 0.87 28.69 6.45
N ALA A 149 1.89 28.54 5.60
CA ALA A 149 2.20 29.48 4.54
C ALA A 149 1.10 29.51 3.46
N GLU A 150 0.64 28.34 3.01
CA GLU A 150 -0.49 28.23 2.09
C GLU A 150 -1.75 28.88 2.66
N GLU A 151 -2.05 28.68 3.95
CA GLU A 151 -3.17 29.36 4.61
C GLU A 151 -3.01 30.88 4.57
N ALA A 152 -1.83 31.40 4.89
CA ALA A 152 -1.57 32.83 4.88
C ALA A 152 -1.70 33.45 3.47
N ASP A 153 -1.28 32.73 2.43
CA ASP A 153 -1.44 33.13 1.03
C ASP A 153 -2.92 33.11 0.61
N ALA A 154 -3.64 32.04 0.94
CA ALA A 154 -5.06 31.90 0.66
C ALA A 154 -5.90 32.99 1.36
N ASP A 155 -5.59 33.29 2.63
CA ASP A 155 -6.18 34.41 3.36
C ASP A 155 -5.96 35.74 2.63
N LEU A 156 -4.72 36.02 2.21
CA LEU A 156 -4.42 37.24 1.49
C LEU A 156 -5.15 37.31 0.14
N ALA A 157 -5.22 36.21 -0.60
CA ALA A 157 -5.95 36.12 -1.86
C ALA A 157 -7.45 36.43 -1.67
N ARG A 158 -8.08 35.87 -0.63
CA ARG A 158 -9.48 36.16 -0.25
C ARG A 158 -9.69 37.65 0.03
N VAL A 159 -8.78 38.27 0.77
CA VAL A 159 -8.82 39.69 1.08
C VAL A 159 -8.72 40.55 -0.19
N LEU A 160 -7.85 40.18 -1.12
CA LEU A 160 -7.70 40.88 -2.39
C LEU A 160 -8.92 40.70 -3.30
N ALA A 161 -9.52 39.51 -3.34
CA ALA A 161 -10.76 39.27 -4.09
C ALA A 161 -11.90 40.17 -3.57
N ALA A 162 -12.08 40.21 -2.24
CA ALA A 162 -13.01 41.12 -1.58
C ALA A 162 -12.77 42.59 -1.96
N ALA A 163 -11.50 43.00 -2.01
CA ALA A 163 -11.09 44.36 -2.35
C ALA A 163 -11.48 44.79 -3.77
N THR A 164 -11.64 43.83 -4.68
CA THR A 164 -11.96 44.07 -6.09
C THR A 164 -13.45 44.00 -6.41
N GLY A 165 -14.30 43.85 -5.39
CA GLY A 165 -15.77 43.81 -5.53
C GLY A 165 -16.34 42.40 -5.69
N GLY A 166 -15.55 41.36 -5.41
CA GLY A 166 -16.07 40.02 -5.12
C GLY A 166 -16.63 39.96 -3.71
N ASP A 167 -17.58 39.05 -3.47
CA ASP A 167 -18.04 38.76 -2.10
C ASP A 167 -16.93 37.95 -1.40
N PRO A 168 -16.42 38.36 -0.22
CA PRO A 168 -15.53 37.53 0.57
C PRO A 168 -16.33 36.40 1.22
N GLU A 169 -16.81 35.44 0.43
CA GLU A 169 -17.38 34.22 1.01
C GLU A 169 -16.27 33.50 1.76
N LEU A 170 -16.54 33.20 3.02
CA LEU A 170 -15.62 32.44 3.86
C LEU A 170 -15.53 31.00 3.33
N PRO A 171 -14.39 30.30 3.50
CA PRO A 171 -14.23 28.92 3.03
C PRO A 171 -15.39 28.00 3.45
N GLY A 172 -15.89 28.15 4.68
CA GLY A 172 -17.04 27.40 5.16
C GLY A 172 -18.37 27.76 4.48
N GLU A 173 -18.57 29.03 4.11
CA GLU A 173 -19.73 29.45 3.32
C GLU A 173 -19.65 28.88 1.90
N GLN A 174 -18.47 28.90 1.28
CA GLN A 174 -18.24 28.28 -0.03
C GLN A 174 -18.53 26.79 0.01
N GLY A 175 -18.00 26.04 0.99
CA GLY A 175 -18.28 24.61 1.14
C GLY A 175 -19.77 24.33 1.34
N THR A 176 -20.45 25.16 2.13
CA THR A 176 -21.90 25.06 2.33
C THR A 176 -22.68 25.31 1.02
N ASN A 177 -22.33 26.36 0.29
CA ASN A 177 -23.01 26.75 -0.94
C ASN A 177 -22.79 25.71 -2.06
N ASP A 178 -21.55 25.28 -2.25
CA ASP A 178 -21.17 24.29 -3.26
C ASP A 178 -21.87 22.95 -2.97
N GLY A 179 -21.94 22.56 -1.70
CA GLY A 179 -22.64 21.35 -1.28
C GLY A 179 -24.17 21.43 -1.38
N GLN A 180 -24.76 22.64 -1.28
CA GLN A 180 -26.16 22.85 -1.62
C GLN A 180 -26.40 22.74 -3.14
N SER A 181 -25.53 23.32 -3.96
CA SER A 181 -25.57 23.21 -5.42
C SER A 181 -25.45 21.75 -5.88
N LEU A 182 -24.59 20.97 -5.21
CA LEU A 182 -24.36 19.55 -5.47
C LEU A 182 -25.63 18.70 -5.39
N GLN A 183 -26.64 19.10 -4.61
CA GLN A 183 -27.88 18.34 -4.47
C GLN A 183 -28.67 18.20 -5.79
N ASP A 184 -28.42 19.09 -6.76
CA ASP A 184 -28.97 19.02 -8.11
C ASP A 184 -28.19 18.05 -9.03
N GLY A 185 -27.14 17.38 -8.53
CA GLY A 185 -26.27 16.50 -9.31
C GLY A 185 -25.37 17.24 -10.31
N ARG A 186 -25.13 18.54 -10.08
CA ARG A 186 -24.28 19.40 -10.93
C ARG A 186 -23.69 20.55 -10.14
N LEU A 187 -22.49 20.96 -10.53
CA LEU A 187 -21.84 22.18 -10.06
C LEU A 187 -21.66 23.15 -11.23
N THR A 188 -21.59 24.45 -10.96
CA THR A 188 -21.06 25.43 -11.93
C THR A 188 -19.57 25.18 -12.18
N PRO A 189 -19.00 25.67 -13.30
CA PRO A 189 -17.57 25.54 -13.55
C PRO A 189 -16.69 26.11 -12.43
N GLU A 190 -17.12 27.21 -11.82
CA GLU A 190 -16.41 27.86 -10.72
C GLU A 190 -16.50 27.06 -9.41
N GLU A 191 -17.65 26.47 -9.09
CA GLU A 191 -17.82 25.58 -7.93
C GLU A 191 -17.02 24.28 -8.11
N MET A 192 -17.04 23.70 -9.33
CA MET A 192 -16.25 22.50 -9.65
C MET A 192 -14.74 22.75 -9.51
N ALA A 193 -14.25 23.88 -10.04
CA ALA A 193 -12.84 24.23 -9.93
C ALA A 193 -12.40 24.44 -8.48
N ARG A 194 -13.26 25.02 -7.62
CA ARG A 194 -12.99 25.13 -6.18
C ARG A 194 -12.95 23.77 -5.49
N LEU A 195 -13.88 22.88 -5.81
CA LEU A 195 -13.87 21.53 -5.25
C LEU A 195 -12.57 20.81 -5.61
N GLU A 196 -12.18 20.83 -6.88
CA GLU A 196 -10.91 20.23 -7.36
C GLU A 196 -9.68 20.88 -6.72
N GLU A 197 -9.68 22.20 -6.54
CA GLU A 197 -8.60 22.91 -5.85
C GLU A 197 -8.46 22.47 -4.38
N ASN A 198 -9.58 22.25 -3.69
CA ASN A 198 -9.58 21.82 -2.27
C ASN A 198 -9.35 20.32 -2.09
N THR A 199 -9.32 19.52 -3.15
CA THR A 199 -9.04 18.08 -3.09
C THR A 199 -7.74 17.67 -3.75
N ASN A 200 -7.08 18.58 -4.47
CA ASN A 200 -5.81 18.30 -5.12
C ASN A 200 -4.63 18.55 -4.18
N LEU A 201 -3.83 17.51 -3.91
CA LEU A 201 -2.60 17.61 -3.13
C LEU A 201 -1.38 17.91 -4.01
N THR A 202 -0.41 18.63 -3.44
CA THR A 202 0.94 18.76 -4.02
C THR A 202 1.71 17.44 -3.86
N PRO A 203 2.78 17.18 -4.64
CA PRO A 203 3.61 15.99 -4.46
C PRO A 203 4.12 15.83 -3.02
N GLU A 204 4.52 16.92 -2.38
CA GLU A 204 5.02 16.92 -1.00
C GLU A 204 3.90 16.59 0.01
N GLN A 205 2.69 17.09 -0.22
CA GLN A 205 1.51 16.72 0.58
C GLN A 205 1.09 15.27 0.35
N GLN A 206 1.25 14.76 -0.86
CA GLN A 206 0.98 13.36 -1.20
C GLN A 206 1.96 12.42 -0.46
N GLU A 207 3.23 12.78 -0.41
CA GLU A 207 4.23 12.05 0.37
C GLU A 207 3.93 12.09 1.87
N ALA A 208 3.55 13.26 2.40
CA ALA A 208 3.12 13.39 3.79
C ALA A 208 1.86 12.56 4.09
N LEU A 209 0.91 12.49 3.15
CA LEU A 209 -0.28 11.64 3.27
C LEU A 209 0.10 10.16 3.38
N MET A 210 1.00 9.68 2.52
CA MET A 210 1.46 8.29 2.54
C MET A 210 2.21 7.91 3.82
N ARG A 211 2.75 8.89 4.55
CA ARG A 211 3.36 8.71 5.88
C ARG A 211 2.37 8.89 7.04
N GLY A 212 1.14 9.33 6.77
CA GLY A 212 0.16 9.66 7.82
C GLY A 212 0.48 10.96 8.56
N GLU A 213 1.15 11.90 7.89
CA GLU A 213 1.72 13.12 8.47
C GLU A 213 1.15 14.40 7.84
N LEU A 214 0.14 14.28 6.98
CA LEU A 214 -0.40 15.41 6.23
C LEU A 214 -1.06 16.43 7.17
N VAL A 215 -0.62 17.69 7.03
CA VAL A 215 -1.22 18.85 7.66
C VAL A 215 -1.89 19.68 6.58
N LEU A 216 -3.22 19.85 6.65
CA LEU A 216 -3.96 20.69 5.73
C LEU A 216 -4.13 22.13 6.26
N PRO A 217 -4.12 23.15 5.39
CA PRO A 217 -4.55 24.50 5.72
C PRO A 217 -5.93 24.55 6.40
N THR A 218 -6.10 25.48 7.35
CA THR A 218 -7.39 25.65 8.08
C THR A 218 -8.55 25.92 7.12
N SER A 219 -8.35 26.76 6.11
CA SER A 219 -9.38 27.12 5.14
C SER A 219 -9.81 25.94 4.26
N GLN A 220 -8.86 25.08 3.88
CA GLN A 220 -9.16 23.86 3.15
C GLN A 220 -9.99 22.91 4.02
N MET A 221 -9.57 22.65 5.27
CA MET A 221 -10.34 21.82 6.21
C MET A 221 -11.73 22.40 6.52
N GLU A 222 -11.85 23.72 6.62
CA GLU A 222 -13.13 24.40 6.81
C GLU A 222 -14.06 24.21 5.60
N TYR A 223 -13.54 24.37 4.36
CA TYR A 223 -14.31 24.10 3.14
C TYR A 223 -14.80 22.66 3.10
N LEU A 224 -13.89 21.68 3.25
CA LEU A 224 -14.20 20.25 3.20
C LEU A 224 -15.23 19.85 4.26
N ASN A 225 -15.06 20.31 5.50
CA ASN A 225 -16.00 20.04 6.58
C ASN A 225 -17.40 20.60 6.27
N ASN A 226 -17.50 21.85 5.81
CA ASN A 226 -18.81 22.44 5.52
C ASN A 226 -19.49 21.83 4.27
N LEU A 227 -18.69 21.43 3.27
CA LEU A 227 -19.18 20.63 2.14
C LEU A 227 -19.80 19.32 2.63
N SER A 228 -19.08 18.57 3.49
CA SER A 228 -19.59 17.34 4.11
C SER A 228 -20.86 17.57 4.93
N ARG A 229 -20.91 18.61 5.77
CA ARG A 229 -22.09 18.96 6.58
C ARG A 229 -23.31 19.31 5.73
N SER A 230 -23.13 19.86 4.54
CA SER A 230 -24.25 20.13 3.61
C SER A 230 -24.96 18.85 3.14
N LEU A 231 -24.27 17.70 3.22
CA LEU A 231 -24.76 16.38 2.86
C LEU A 231 -25.37 15.62 4.06
N ASP A 232 -25.34 16.21 5.27
CA ASP A 232 -25.99 15.62 6.44
C ASP A 232 -27.48 15.35 6.15
N GLY A 233 -27.95 14.18 6.59
CA GLY A 233 -29.31 13.68 6.33
C GLY A 233 -29.51 13.01 4.97
N LYS A 234 -28.51 12.98 4.08
CA LYS A 234 -28.54 12.15 2.86
C LYS A 234 -28.08 10.73 3.18
N SER A 235 -28.74 9.74 2.58
CA SER A 235 -28.29 8.35 2.60
C SER A 235 -27.07 8.12 1.67
N PRO A 236 -26.28 7.06 1.88
CA PRO A 236 -25.21 6.68 0.94
C PRO A 236 -25.69 6.57 -0.51
N ALA A 237 -26.86 5.95 -0.75
CA ALA A 237 -27.47 5.86 -2.07
C ALA A 237 -27.74 7.23 -2.73
N GLU A 238 -28.20 8.21 -1.95
CA GLU A 238 -28.43 9.57 -2.45
C GLU A 238 -27.13 10.28 -2.80
N ILE A 239 -26.09 10.16 -1.97
CA ILE A 239 -24.77 10.75 -2.22
C ILE A 239 -24.15 10.12 -3.48
N ARG A 240 -24.17 8.79 -3.59
CA ARG A 240 -23.74 8.06 -4.79
C ARG A 240 -24.45 8.56 -6.04
N SER A 241 -25.78 8.72 -5.97
CA SER A 241 -26.58 9.22 -7.09
C SER A 241 -26.17 10.64 -7.52
N MET A 242 -25.78 11.51 -6.60
CA MET A 242 -25.25 12.84 -6.94
C MET A 242 -23.94 12.73 -7.73
N ILE A 243 -23.01 11.88 -7.26
CA ILE A 243 -21.72 11.61 -7.94
C ILE A 243 -21.96 11.05 -9.35
N ASP A 244 -22.84 10.05 -9.47
CA ASP A 244 -23.19 9.43 -10.76
C ASP A 244 -23.80 10.45 -11.73
N GLN A 245 -24.65 11.36 -11.24
CA GLN A 245 -25.23 12.43 -12.05
C GLN A 245 -24.19 13.45 -12.51
N MET A 246 -23.25 13.84 -11.65
CA MET A 246 -22.13 14.71 -12.04
C MET A 246 -21.30 14.08 -13.16
N ASN A 247 -20.95 12.81 -12.99
CA ASN A 247 -20.21 12.04 -14.00
C ASN A 247 -20.99 11.96 -15.32
N ALA A 248 -22.30 11.69 -15.26
CA ALA A 248 -23.17 11.67 -16.44
C ALA A 248 -23.28 13.05 -17.14
N ASN A 249 -23.11 14.14 -16.39
CA ASN A 249 -23.07 15.50 -16.88
C ASN A 249 -21.66 15.92 -17.39
N GLY A 250 -20.68 15.02 -17.36
CA GLY A 250 -19.31 15.26 -17.81
C GLY A 250 -18.47 16.06 -16.82
N GLN A 251 -18.87 16.11 -15.55
CA GLN A 251 -18.12 16.70 -14.44
C GLN A 251 -17.38 15.62 -13.67
N ASN A 252 -16.34 15.99 -12.92
CA ASN A 252 -15.61 15.06 -12.05
C ASN A 252 -16.39 14.83 -10.74
N GLY A 253 -17.30 13.85 -10.73
CA GLY A 253 -18.01 13.46 -9.51
C GLY A 253 -17.10 12.87 -8.44
N GLY A 254 -15.96 12.29 -8.84
CA GLY A 254 -14.96 11.71 -7.92
C GLY A 254 -14.38 12.72 -6.93
N ALA A 255 -14.33 14.00 -7.29
CA ALA A 255 -13.86 15.05 -6.39
C ALA A 255 -14.71 15.19 -5.11
N VAL A 256 -15.98 14.78 -5.14
CA VAL A 256 -16.80 14.71 -3.91
C VAL A 256 -16.28 13.61 -2.99
N THR A 257 -15.93 12.45 -3.54
CA THR A 257 -15.30 11.35 -2.80
C THR A 257 -13.94 11.78 -2.24
N ASP A 258 -13.12 12.44 -3.05
CA ASP A 258 -11.80 12.94 -2.63
C ASP A 258 -11.90 13.86 -1.41
N ALA A 259 -12.91 14.75 -1.41
CA ALA A 259 -13.20 15.62 -0.26
C ALA A 259 -13.58 14.83 0.99
N LEU A 260 -14.38 13.76 0.83
CA LEU A 260 -14.78 12.89 1.93
C LEU A 260 -13.60 12.05 2.44
N GLN A 261 -12.72 11.56 1.56
CA GLN A 261 -11.55 10.78 1.95
C GLN A 261 -10.55 11.63 2.75
N LEU A 262 -10.24 12.84 2.28
CA LEU A 262 -9.38 13.77 3.02
C LEU A 262 -9.98 14.15 4.38
N LEU A 263 -11.27 14.49 4.42
CA LEU A 263 -11.93 14.87 5.67
C LEU A 263 -12.08 13.69 6.66
N GLY A 264 -12.29 12.50 6.12
CA GLY A 264 -12.49 11.24 6.86
C GLY A 264 -11.21 10.58 7.33
N ASN A 265 -10.04 11.12 6.99
CA ASN A 265 -8.74 10.55 7.33
C ASN A 265 -8.29 11.00 8.73
N GLU A 266 -8.11 10.05 9.65
CA GLU A 266 -7.71 10.34 11.02
C GLU A 266 -6.25 10.81 11.13
N ASN A 267 -5.41 10.48 10.14
CA ASN A 267 -4.01 10.91 10.11
C ASN A 267 -3.82 12.34 9.58
N ILE A 268 -4.89 12.97 9.07
CA ILE A 268 -4.84 14.36 8.62
C ILE A 268 -5.15 15.31 9.77
N SER A 269 -4.26 16.27 9.98
CA SER A 269 -4.43 17.34 10.96
C SER A 269 -4.61 18.70 10.30
N THR A 270 -5.17 19.65 11.05
CA THR A 270 -5.37 21.03 10.58
C THR A 270 -4.25 21.94 11.07
N ALA A 271 -3.69 22.75 10.17
CA ALA A 271 -2.64 23.70 10.51
C ALA A 271 -3.15 24.77 11.51
N GLY A 272 -2.31 25.12 12.49
CA GLY A 272 -2.58 26.20 13.45
C GLY A 272 -3.65 25.88 14.50
N GLU A 273 -4.26 26.93 15.07
CA GLU A 273 -5.40 26.81 15.98
C GLU A 273 -6.70 27.12 15.22
N PRO A 274 -7.42 26.09 14.72
CA PRO A 274 -8.62 26.30 13.92
C PRO A 274 -9.74 26.98 14.71
N GLY A 275 -10.55 27.76 14.01
CA GLY A 275 -11.71 28.45 14.58
C GLY A 275 -12.80 27.49 15.08
N GLU A 276 -13.76 28.03 15.84
CA GLU A 276 -14.89 27.24 16.36
C GLU A 276 -15.66 26.56 15.21
N GLY A 277 -15.81 25.24 15.29
CA GLY A 277 -16.54 24.44 14.30
C GLY A 277 -15.69 23.83 13.18
N VAL A 278 -14.41 24.21 13.07
CA VAL A 278 -13.45 23.57 12.15
C VAL A 278 -12.74 22.42 12.88
N PRO A 279 -12.71 21.20 12.32
CA PRO A 279 -12.02 20.07 12.96
C PRO A 279 -10.52 20.35 13.09
N THR A 280 -9.92 19.99 14.23
CA THR A 280 -8.45 19.97 14.39
C THR A 280 -7.79 18.74 13.75
N GLN A 281 -8.60 17.72 13.49
CA GLN A 281 -8.21 16.43 12.93
C GLN A 281 -9.36 15.90 12.08
N GLY A 282 -9.03 15.20 11.01
CA GLY A 282 -9.99 14.44 10.21
C GLY A 282 -10.60 13.27 10.99
N GLY A 283 -11.36 12.43 10.30
CA GLY A 283 -11.93 11.19 10.85
C GLY A 283 -13.42 11.01 10.59
N MET A 284 -13.91 9.82 10.93
CA MET A 284 -15.29 9.38 10.65
C MET A 284 -16.33 10.40 11.13
N GLN A 285 -16.14 11.04 12.29
CA GLN A 285 -17.07 12.02 12.87
C GLN A 285 -17.34 13.27 12.01
N ASN A 286 -16.46 13.56 11.05
CA ASN A 286 -16.56 14.71 10.17
C ASN A 286 -17.34 14.41 8.89
N LEU A 287 -17.63 13.14 8.61
CA LEU A 287 -18.35 12.70 7.42
C LEU A 287 -19.87 12.96 7.49
N PRO A 288 -20.58 12.91 6.35
CA PRO A 288 -22.03 13.07 6.30
C PRO A 288 -22.72 12.05 7.21
N SER A 289 -23.77 12.49 7.92
CA SER A 289 -24.45 11.66 8.93
C SER A 289 -24.94 10.31 8.39
N GLY A 290 -25.36 10.24 7.13
CA GLY A 290 -25.80 8.97 6.53
C GLY A 290 -24.69 7.93 6.41
N ILE A 291 -23.46 8.35 6.11
CA ILE A 291 -22.29 7.45 6.08
C ILE A 291 -21.93 7.02 7.50
N ARG A 292 -21.84 7.98 8.44
CA ARG A 292 -21.51 7.69 9.84
C ARG A 292 -22.49 6.71 10.49
N GLU A 293 -23.78 7.02 10.39
CA GLU A 293 -24.83 6.21 10.99
C GLU A 293 -24.90 4.79 10.39
N THR A 294 -24.49 4.59 9.13
CA THR A 294 -24.41 3.27 8.51
C THR A 294 -23.43 2.36 9.25
N PHE A 295 -22.28 2.89 9.67
CA PHE A 295 -21.26 2.12 10.41
C PHE A 295 -21.52 2.03 11.92
N GLU A 296 -22.31 2.96 12.48
CA GLU A 296 -22.75 2.89 13.89
C GLU A 296 -23.87 1.85 14.13
N ARG A 297 -24.61 1.47 13.09
CA ARG A 297 -25.68 0.48 13.20
C ARG A 297 -25.11 -0.94 13.29
N PRO A 298 -25.80 -1.87 13.99
CA PRO A 298 -25.36 -3.25 14.05
C PRO A 298 -25.28 -3.88 12.67
N THR A 299 -24.13 -4.44 12.33
CA THR A 299 -23.88 -5.15 11.06
C THR A 299 -24.85 -6.29 10.85
N ARG A 300 -25.20 -6.98 11.93
CA ARG A 300 -26.14 -8.10 11.94
C ARG A 300 -27.46 -7.71 12.59
N GLY A 301 -28.55 -8.07 11.92
CA GLY A 301 -29.91 -7.95 12.46
C GLY A 301 -30.16 -8.87 13.66
N PRO A 302 -31.28 -8.68 14.39
CA PRO A 302 -31.60 -9.49 15.56
C PRO A 302 -31.79 -10.97 15.19
N ALA A 303 -31.05 -11.87 15.84
CA ALA A 303 -31.18 -13.32 15.63
C ALA A 303 -32.40 -13.96 16.33
N VAL A 304 -33.07 -13.22 17.22
CA VAL A 304 -34.24 -13.67 17.97
C VAL A 304 -35.34 -12.60 17.95
N PRO A 305 -36.62 -12.98 18.16
CA PRO A 305 -37.71 -12.00 18.20
C PRO A 305 -37.48 -10.92 19.26
N THR A 306 -37.55 -9.66 18.84
CA THR A 306 -37.37 -8.48 19.71
C THR A 306 -38.70 -7.79 19.96
N GLN A 307 -38.80 -7.03 21.06
CA GLN A 307 -39.95 -6.15 21.28
C GLN A 307 -39.81 -4.89 20.43
N GLY A 308 -40.87 -4.51 19.74
CA GLY A 308 -40.96 -3.29 18.96
C GLY A 308 -42.22 -2.49 19.28
N THR A 309 -42.44 -1.42 18.53
CA THR A 309 -43.72 -0.69 18.52
C THR A 309 -44.15 -0.41 17.10
N ASN A 310 -45.46 -0.53 16.82
CA ASN A 310 -45.99 -0.09 15.52
C ASN A 310 -46.07 1.45 15.42
N GLU A 311 -46.45 1.99 14.26
CA GLU A 311 -46.60 3.45 14.03
C GLU A 311 -47.56 4.16 15.01
N GLN A 312 -48.43 3.41 15.70
CA GLN A 312 -49.35 3.94 16.71
C GLN A 312 -48.82 3.81 18.15
N GLY A 313 -47.57 3.36 18.32
CA GLY A 313 -46.94 3.16 19.63
C GLY A 313 -47.38 1.90 20.39
N ASN A 314 -48.13 0.99 19.75
CA ASN A 314 -48.53 -0.27 20.38
C ASN A 314 -47.39 -1.28 20.36
N PRO A 315 -47.15 -2.05 21.43
CA PRO A 315 -46.11 -3.06 21.46
C PRO A 315 -46.31 -4.13 20.37
N THR A 316 -45.24 -4.45 19.64
CA THR A 316 -45.16 -5.52 18.65
C THR A 316 -44.04 -6.50 19.00
N ILE A 317 -44.05 -7.67 18.36
CA ILE A 317 -42.89 -8.55 18.30
C ILE A 317 -42.34 -8.45 16.89
N ASN A 318 -41.10 -7.97 16.77
CA ASN A 318 -40.38 -7.91 15.51
C ASN A 318 -39.67 -9.25 15.34
N MET A 319 -40.05 -9.99 14.30
CA MET A 319 -39.37 -11.24 13.95
C MET A 319 -38.05 -10.93 13.23
N PRO A 320 -37.00 -11.74 13.42
CA PRO A 320 -35.79 -11.67 12.60
C PRO A 320 -36.13 -11.70 11.11
N ASP A 321 -35.54 -10.79 10.34
CA ASP A 321 -35.52 -10.93 8.89
C ASP A 321 -34.44 -11.94 8.56
N MET A 322 -34.85 -13.21 8.48
CA MET A 322 -33.91 -14.27 8.18
C MET A 322 -33.31 -14.09 6.79
N GLU A 323 -34.06 -13.57 5.81
CA GLU A 323 -33.66 -13.38 4.39
C GLU A 323 -32.64 -12.26 4.20
N LYS A 324 -32.59 -11.30 5.14
CA LYS A 324 -31.63 -10.20 5.17
C LYS A 324 -30.93 -10.12 6.53
N PRO A 325 -30.00 -11.04 6.83
CA PRO A 325 -29.31 -11.06 8.11
C PRO A 325 -28.42 -9.83 8.34
N PHE A 326 -28.00 -9.15 7.27
CA PHE A 326 -27.19 -7.94 7.29
C PHE A 326 -27.99 -6.75 6.74
N PRO A 327 -28.68 -5.99 7.60
CA PRO A 327 -29.66 -4.98 7.16
C PRO A 327 -29.02 -3.79 6.40
N GLU A 328 -27.76 -3.48 6.67
CA GLU A 328 -27.04 -2.34 6.07
C GLU A 328 -26.23 -2.72 4.82
N ILE A 329 -26.31 -3.96 4.33
CA ILE A 329 -25.46 -4.46 3.25
C ILE A 329 -25.54 -3.63 1.95
N ASP A 330 -26.74 -3.16 1.60
CA ASP A 330 -26.94 -2.28 0.45
C ASP A 330 -26.28 -0.89 0.68
N ASN A 331 -26.31 -0.38 1.91
CA ASN A 331 -25.67 0.89 2.25
C ASN A 331 -24.14 0.76 2.23
N TYR A 332 -23.56 -0.33 2.74
CA TYR A 332 -22.12 -0.57 2.63
C TYR A 332 -21.66 -0.63 1.18
N ARG A 333 -22.46 -1.29 0.32
CA ARG A 333 -22.20 -1.33 -1.12
C ARG A 333 -22.26 0.04 -1.78
N ASP A 334 -23.19 0.90 -1.36
CA ASP A 334 -23.25 2.28 -1.85
C ASP A 334 -22.07 3.13 -1.36
N VAL A 335 -21.63 2.94 -0.11
CA VAL A 335 -20.40 3.59 0.40
C VAL A 335 -19.17 3.09 -0.37
N ALA A 336 -19.05 1.79 -0.62
CA ALA A 336 -17.97 1.24 -1.44
C ALA A 336 -17.94 1.83 -2.86
N ALA A 337 -19.12 2.07 -3.46
CA ALA A 337 -19.21 2.73 -4.76
C ALA A 337 -18.82 4.22 -4.70
N ILE A 338 -19.14 4.93 -3.61
CA ILE A 338 -18.67 6.31 -3.37
C ILE A 338 -17.14 6.30 -3.31
N VAL A 339 -16.55 5.46 -2.46
CA VAL A 339 -15.09 5.28 -2.30
C VAL A 339 -14.44 4.94 -3.65
N SER A 340 -15.04 4.05 -4.43
CA SER A 340 -14.55 3.63 -5.76
C SER A 340 -14.47 4.77 -6.77
N ALA A 341 -15.29 5.81 -6.63
CA ALA A 341 -15.33 6.92 -7.57
C ALA A 341 -14.20 7.96 -7.39
N GLY A 342 -13.54 7.97 -6.23
CA GLY A 342 -12.45 8.91 -5.92
C GLY A 342 -11.08 8.44 -6.41
N ASP A 343 -10.09 9.31 -6.23
CA ASP A 343 -8.68 9.05 -6.52
C ASP A 343 -8.07 8.05 -5.52
N PRO A 344 -7.56 6.89 -5.98
CA PRO A 344 -6.85 5.93 -5.13
C PRO A 344 -5.64 6.54 -4.40
N ALA A 345 -5.01 7.59 -4.95
CA ALA A 345 -3.86 8.23 -4.31
C ALA A 345 -4.23 8.85 -2.94
N LEU A 346 -5.50 9.23 -2.74
CA LEU A 346 -5.96 9.83 -1.48
C LEU A 346 -6.39 8.81 -0.42
N GLN A 347 -6.41 7.51 -0.76
CA GLN A 347 -6.82 6.42 0.12
C GLN A 347 -5.63 5.92 0.93
N GLN A 348 -5.31 6.65 2.00
CA GLN A 348 -4.13 6.40 2.85
C GLN A 348 -4.50 6.57 4.34
N GLY A 349 -5.01 5.52 4.97
CA GLY A 349 -5.43 5.50 6.37
C GLY A 349 -6.78 6.19 6.60
N THR A 350 -7.71 6.09 5.65
CA THR A 350 -9.02 6.73 5.78
C THR A 350 -9.95 5.94 6.69
N ALA A 351 -10.77 6.64 7.48
CA ALA A 351 -11.72 5.96 8.37
C ALA A 351 -12.85 5.26 7.61
N ILE A 352 -13.17 5.69 6.38
CA ILE A 352 -14.21 5.04 5.56
C ILE A 352 -13.72 3.68 5.08
N ASP A 353 -12.48 3.62 4.59
CA ASP A 353 -11.90 2.38 4.07
C ASP A 353 -11.68 1.38 5.22
N ALA A 354 -11.16 1.84 6.36
CA ALA A 354 -11.07 1.03 7.58
C ALA A 354 -12.44 0.48 8.03
N ALA A 355 -13.49 1.31 8.04
CA ALA A 355 -14.82 0.87 8.43
C ALA A 355 -15.45 -0.11 7.43
N LEU A 356 -15.15 0.00 6.12
CA LEU A 356 -15.57 -0.98 5.12
C LEU A 356 -14.86 -2.32 5.30
N LEU A 357 -13.58 -2.32 5.68
CA LEU A 357 -12.82 -3.53 5.99
C LEU A 357 -13.35 -4.22 7.27
N ASP A 358 -13.51 -3.47 8.36
CA ASP A 358 -14.11 -3.96 9.62
C ASP A 358 -15.50 -4.59 9.39
N LYS A 359 -16.34 -3.95 8.56
CA LYS A 359 -17.65 -4.53 8.22
C LYS A 359 -17.57 -5.72 7.28
N SER A 360 -16.58 -5.79 6.39
CA SER A 360 -16.31 -6.99 5.60
C SER A 360 -15.93 -8.17 6.49
N GLU A 361 -15.04 -7.95 7.47
CA GLU A 361 -14.67 -8.94 8.48
C GLU A 361 -15.91 -9.40 9.25
N GLU A 362 -16.69 -8.49 9.84
CA GLU A 362 -17.87 -8.86 10.64
C GLU A 362 -18.91 -9.65 9.83
N ILE A 363 -19.12 -9.30 8.55
CA ILE A 363 -20.04 -10.03 7.66
C ILE A 363 -19.51 -11.44 7.38
N LEU A 364 -18.25 -11.56 6.97
CA LEU A 364 -17.62 -12.85 6.69
C LEU A 364 -17.62 -13.73 7.93
N HIS A 365 -17.16 -13.21 9.06
CA HIS A 365 -17.18 -13.94 10.32
C HIS A 365 -18.59 -14.40 10.70
N GLY A 366 -19.59 -13.53 10.49
CA GLY A 366 -21.00 -13.84 10.73
C GLY A 366 -21.60 -14.93 9.82
N LEU A 367 -20.97 -15.23 8.68
CA LEU A 367 -21.33 -16.31 7.77
C LEU A 367 -20.74 -17.67 8.19
N HIS A 368 -19.55 -17.65 8.81
CA HIS A 368 -18.82 -18.86 9.21
C HIS A 368 -19.04 -19.26 10.68
N ASN A 369 -19.51 -18.32 11.51
CA ASN A 369 -19.63 -18.51 12.96
C ASN A 369 -21.06 -18.27 13.53
N PRO A 370 -21.39 -18.87 14.69
CA PRO A 370 -22.72 -18.73 15.30
C PRO A 370 -23.09 -17.27 15.65
N PRO A 371 -24.39 -16.90 15.62
CA PRO A 371 -25.53 -17.77 15.34
C PRO A 371 -25.65 -18.10 13.85
N HIS A 372 -25.99 -19.33 13.53
CA HIS A 372 -26.10 -19.81 12.15
C HIS A 372 -27.31 -19.19 11.41
N ILE A 373 -27.16 -18.87 10.13
CA ILE A 373 -28.27 -18.45 9.24
C ILE A 373 -28.93 -19.68 8.57
N PRO A 374 -30.20 -19.62 8.13
CA PRO A 374 -30.92 -20.82 7.67
C PRO A 374 -30.37 -21.49 6.40
N TRP A 375 -29.48 -20.82 5.67
CA TRP A 375 -28.75 -21.31 4.49
C TRP A 375 -27.24 -21.28 4.71
N GLU A 376 -26.80 -21.36 5.97
CA GLU A 376 -25.39 -21.60 6.26
C GLU A 376 -24.90 -22.86 5.53
N GLY A 377 -23.70 -22.76 4.95
CA GLY A 377 -23.12 -23.82 4.12
C GLY A 377 -23.72 -23.92 2.70
N ASN A 378 -24.64 -23.03 2.32
CA ASN A 378 -25.11 -22.91 0.94
C ASN A 378 -24.34 -21.79 0.23
N ALA A 379 -23.26 -22.18 -0.47
CA ALA A 379 -22.42 -21.26 -1.23
C ALA A 379 -23.24 -20.44 -2.24
N ASP A 380 -24.10 -21.06 -3.04
CA ASP A 380 -24.95 -20.37 -4.05
C ASP A 380 -25.79 -19.23 -3.46
N MET A 381 -26.28 -19.37 -2.23
CA MET A 381 -27.05 -18.31 -1.58
C MET A 381 -26.18 -17.15 -1.13
N THR A 382 -25.02 -17.44 -0.57
CA THR A 382 -24.06 -16.43 -0.11
C THR A 382 -23.51 -15.65 -1.30
N GLN A 383 -23.04 -16.36 -2.33
CA GLN A 383 -22.55 -15.84 -3.61
C GLN A 383 -23.54 -14.91 -4.32
N ARG A 384 -24.84 -15.16 -4.17
CA ARG A 384 -25.87 -14.35 -4.83
C ARG A 384 -26.31 -13.14 -4.00
N LEU A 385 -26.33 -13.27 -2.68
CA LEU A 385 -26.99 -12.30 -1.79
C LEU A 385 -26.02 -11.42 -1.03
N ILE A 386 -24.81 -11.90 -0.75
CA ILE A 386 -23.84 -11.28 0.15
C ILE A 386 -22.58 -10.87 -0.60
N ASP A 387 -21.96 -11.80 -1.33
CA ASP A 387 -20.66 -11.59 -1.99
C ASP A 387 -20.64 -10.34 -2.87
N PRO A 388 -21.65 -9.98 -3.68
CA PRO A 388 -21.59 -8.78 -4.50
C PRO A 388 -21.33 -7.50 -3.69
N ALA A 389 -21.84 -7.42 -2.45
CA ALA A 389 -21.58 -6.27 -1.59
C ALA A 389 -20.20 -6.37 -0.94
N VAL A 390 -19.84 -7.53 -0.38
CA VAL A 390 -18.54 -7.70 0.29
C VAL A 390 -17.38 -7.55 -0.70
N GLN A 391 -17.51 -8.07 -1.93
CA GLN A 391 -16.53 -7.91 -2.99
C GLN A 391 -16.37 -6.43 -3.40
N ASP A 392 -17.48 -5.68 -3.52
CA ASP A 392 -17.43 -4.24 -3.80
C ASP A 392 -16.73 -3.49 -2.64
N MET A 393 -17.00 -3.88 -1.37
CA MET A 393 -16.37 -3.30 -0.18
C MET A 393 -14.85 -3.57 -0.15
N LEU A 394 -14.43 -4.83 -0.32
CA LEU A 394 -13.03 -5.23 -0.35
C LEU A 394 -12.27 -4.57 -1.50
N SER A 395 -12.84 -4.54 -2.70
CA SER A 395 -12.21 -3.90 -3.87
C SER A 395 -12.04 -2.39 -3.70
N ALA A 396 -13.01 -1.74 -3.04
CA ALA A 396 -12.99 -0.31 -2.80
C ALA A 396 -11.93 0.06 -1.74
N ALA A 397 -11.96 -0.63 -0.60
CA ALA A 397 -11.13 -0.34 0.57
C ALA A 397 -9.73 -0.97 0.50
N GLY A 398 -9.54 -2.04 -0.27
CA GLY A 398 -8.24 -2.71 -0.46
C GLY A 398 -7.17 -1.83 -1.11
N ARG A 399 -7.57 -0.70 -1.71
CA ARG A 399 -6.67 0.32 -2.24
C ARG A 399 -5.97 1.12 -1.14
N ASP A 400 -6.50 1.11 0.10
CA ASP A 400 -5.90 1.77 1.26
C ASP A 400 -4.99 0.80 2.03
N GLN A 401 -3.71 0.79 1.68
CA GLN A 401 -2.74 -0.13 2.27
C GLN A 401 -2.48 0.13 3.77
N MET A 402 -2.74 1.33 4.30
CA MET A 402 -2.63 1.59 5.73
C MET A 402 -3.81 0.97 6.49
N ALA A 403 -5.02 1.07 5.94
CA ALA A 403 -6.20 0.42 6.51
C ALA A 403 -6.08 -1.11 6.41
N VAL A 404 -5.65 -1.64 5.25
CA VAL A 404 -5.40 -3.09 5.07
C VAL A 404 -4.33 -3.61 6.03
N HIS A 405 -3.23 -2.86 6.19
CA HIS A 405 -2.19 -3.22 7.16
C HIS A 405 -2.75 -3.35 8.57
N THR A 406 -3.52 -2.36 9.02
CA THR A 406 -4.13 -2.37 10.35
C THR A 406 -5.07 -3.57 10.54
N GLU A 407 -5.86 -3.87 9.51
CA GLU A 407 -6.85 -4.96 9.54
C GLU A 407 -6.20 -6.34 9.57
N LEU A 408 -5.16 -6.59 8.76
CA LEU A 408 -4.54 -7.91 8.61
C LEU A 408 -3.45 -8.19 9.65
N THR A 409 -2.71 -7.16 10.08
CA THR A 409 -1.57 -7.32 11.01
C THR A 409 -1.95 -7.13 12.48
N GLY A 410 -3.22 -6.78 12.74
CA GLY A 410 -3.75 -6.55 14.08
C GLY A 410 -3.34 -5.21 14.68
N ALA A 411 -3.95 -4.86 15.82
CA ALA A 411 -3.76 -3.55 16.47
C ALA A 411 -2.34 -3.27 16.98
N ASP A 412 -1.50 -4.30 17.12
CA ASP A 412 -0.08 -4.16 17.48
C ASP A 412 0.86 -4.15 16.26
N GLY A 413 0.32 -4.28 15.04
CA GLY A 413 1.06 -4.30 13.79
C GLY A 413 1.93 -5.56 13.59
N MET A 414 1.75 -6.58 14.44
CA MET A 414 2.65 -7.72 14.55
C MET A 414 1.91 -9.05 14.72
N THR A 415 0.72 -9.06 15.33
CA THR A 415 -0.07 -10.25 15.57
C THR A 415 -1.16 -10.38 14.50
N PRO A 416 -1.04 -11.32 13.54
CA PRO A 416 -1.98 -11.44 12.43
C PRO A 416 -3.43 -11.57 12.90
N ASN A 417 -4.37 -10.91 12.23
CA ASN A 417 -5.79 -11.15 12.39
C ASN A 417 -6.17 -12.49 11.73
N GLY A 418 -5.78 -13.59 12.36
CA GLY A 418 -5.93 -14.92 11.80
C GLY A 418 -7.39 -15.32 11.54
N ALA A 419 -8.36 -14.77 12.29
CA ALA A 419 -9.77 -15.07 12.04
C ALA A 419 -10.26 -14.44 10.73
N PHE A 420 -9.91 -13.17 10.48
CA PHE A 420 -10.26 -12.54 9.22
C PHE A 420 -9.55 -13.18 8.02
N ILE A 421 -8.24 -13.48 8.16
CA ILE A 421 -7.48 -14.18 7.10
C ILE A 421 -8.08 -15.57 6.85
N GLU A 422 -8.47 -16.30 7.89
CA GLU A 422 -9.17 -17.59 7.77
C GLU A 422 -10.45 -17.47 6.95
N ASP A 423 -11.31 -16.53 7.34
CA ASP A 423 -12.60 -16.33 6.69
C ASP A 423 -12.40 -15.89 5.23
N LEU A 424 -11.39 -15.04 4.95
CA LEU A 424 -11.03 -14.59 3.60
C LEU A 424 -10.62 -15.75 2.68
N PHE A 425 -9.73 -16.62 3.14
CA PHE A 425 -9.17 -17.71 2.33
C PHE A 425 -10.07 -18.94 2.26
N THR A 426 -10.97 -19.15 3.23
CA THR A 426 -11.86 -20.32 3.26
C THR A 426 -13.28 -20.03 2.76
N HIS A 427 -13.63 -18.77 2.56
CA HIS A 427 -14.90 -18.39 1.92
C HIS A 427 -14.93 -18.79 0.44
N GLN A 428 -16.06 -19.29 -0.03
CA GLN A 428 -16.25 -19.71 -1.43
C GLN A 428 -16.77 -18.53 -2.25
N TRP A 429 -15.87 -17.66 -2.72
CA TRP A 429 -16.22 -16.40 -3.37
C TRP A 429 -16.94 -16.58 -4.72
N ALA A 430 -17.88 -15.69 -5.03
CA ALA A 430 -18.57 -15.67 -6.33
C ALA A 430 -17.68 -15.21 -7.50
N ASP A 431 -16.62 -14.46 -7.21
CA ASP A 431 -15.65 -13.91 -8.17
C ASP A 431 -14.30 -14.64 -8.14
N ASP A 432 -14.29 -15.89 -7.69
CA ASP A 432 -13.09 -16.73 -7.60
C ASP A 432 -12.00 -16.13 -6.67
N GLY A 433 -12.37 -15.17 -5.81
CA GLY A 433 -11.51 -14.51 -4.85
C GLY A 433 -10.84 -13.24 -5.38
N ALA A 434 -11.25 -12.72 -6.54
CA ALA A 434 -10.62 -11.55 -7.16
C ALA A 434 -10.68 -10.29 -6.26
N ALA A 435 -11.83 -10.00 -5.65
CA ALA A 435 -11.96 -8.87 -4.73
C ALA A 435 -11.12 -9.05 -3.46
N ALA A 436 -11.11 -10.26 -2.89
CA ALA A 436 -10.28 -10.60 -1.74
C ALA A 436 -8.78 -10.42 -2.05
N GLY A 437 -8.35 -10.83 -3.25
CA GLY A 437 -6.98 -10.66 -3.73
C GLY A 437 -6.54 -9.20 -3.80
N THR A 438 -7.47 -8.25 -3.93
CA THR A 438 -7.11 -6.82 -3.98
C THR A 438 -6.49 -6.29 -2.70
N LEU A 439 -6.70 -6.95 -1.55
CA LEU A 439 -6.03 -6.59 -0.30
C LEU A 439 -4.51 -6.78 -0.39
N LEU A 440 -4.04 -7.68 -1.27
CA LEU A 440 -2.62 -7.95 -1.50
C LEU A 440 -2.03 -7.07 -2.62
N ASN A 441 -2.82 -6.17 -3.22
CA ASN A 441 -2.29 -5.26 -4.22
C ASN A 441 -1.36 -4.22 -3.59
N GLY A 442 -0.24 -3.92 -4.24
CA GLY A 442 0.71 -2.91 -3.74
C GLY A 442 1.64 -3.40 -2.64
N THR A 443 1.53 -4.66 -2.21
CA THR A 443 2.46 -5.27 -1.25
C THR A 443 3.80 -5.67 -1.86
N GLY A 444 4.05 -5.39 -3.14
CA GLY A 444 5.35 -5.61 -3.80
C GLY A 444 6.30 -4.41 -3.74
N ALA A 445 6.09 -3.47 -2.80
CA ALA A 445 6.87 -2.24 -2.72
C ALA A 445 8.32 -2.50 -2.23
N ILE A 446 9.30 -2.30 -3.12
CA ILE A 446 10.72 -2.42 -2.81
C ILE A 446 11.37 -1.03 -2.90
N PRO A 447 12.05 -0.56 -1.84
CA PRO A 447 12.63 0.76 -1.82
C PRO A 447 13.84 0.80 -2.76
N THR A 448 13.85 1.79 -3.64
CA THR A 448 14.97 2.07 -4.55
C THR A 448 15.96 3.07 -3.95
N ASP A 449 15.50 3.85 -2.97
CA ASP A 449 16.30 4.75 -2.16
C ASP A 449 16.03 4.48 -0.68
N LEU A 450 16.99 3.85 0.01
CA LEU A 450 16.90 3.52 1.44
C LEU A 450 16.91 4.75 2.36
N THR A 451 17.15 5.95 1.81
CA THR A 451 17.12 7.20 2.55
C THR A 451 15.80 7.96 2.40
N ASP A 452 14.90 7.49 1.53
CA ASP A 452 13.55 8.03 1.34
C ASP A 452 12.59 7.41 2.38
N PRO A 453 12.13 8.18 3.39
CA PRO A 453 11.27 7.66 4.45
C PRO A 453 9.91 7.18 3.93
N THR A 454 9.39 7.76 2.85
CA THR A 454 8.12 7.32 2.25
C THR A 454 8.26 5.94 1.63
N GLN A 455 9.32 5.70 0.85
CA GLN A 455 9.57 4.37 0.28
C GLN A 455 9.80 3.32 1.37
N MET A 456 10.53 3.68 2.42
CA MET A 456 10.78 2.78 3.55
C MET A 456 9.50 2.42 4.31
N ASP A 457 8.63 3.38 4.60
CA ASP A 457 7.35 3.13 5.28
C ASP A 457 6.40 2.28 4.44
N GLN A 458 6.37 2.51 3.12
CA GLN A 458 5.59 1.70 2.19
C GLN A 458 6.08 0.26 2.13
N ALA A 459 7.39 0.06 1.97
CA ALA A 459 8.00 -1.27 1.95
C ALA A 459 7.80 -2.01 3.27
N LEU A 460 7.97 -1.32 4.42
CA LEU A 460 7.76 -1.89 5.74
C LEU A 460 6.32 -2.39 5.92
N ARG A 461 5.32 -1.58 5.57
CA ARG A 461 3.91 -1.99 5.61
C ARG A 461 3.63 -3.17 4.69
N ALA A 462 4.13 -3.10 3.46
CA ALA A 462 3.95 -4.13 2.44
C ALA A 462 4.47 -5.50 2.93
N GLY A 463 5.69 -5.56 3.44
CA GLY A 463 6.24 -6.82 3.96
C GLY A 463 5.57 -7.29 5.24
N GLN A 464 5.10 -6.39 6.11
CA GLN A 464 4.34 -6.78 7.30
C GLN A 464 2.96 -7.37 6.97
N ILE A 465 2.26 -6.83 5.96
CA ILE A 465 1.03 -7.42 5.43
C ILE A 465 1.31 -8.84 4.95
N MET A 466 2.31 -9.00 4.08
CA MET A 466 2.64 -10.31 3.50
C MET A 466 3.08 -11.30 4.57
N HIS A 467 3.95 -10.91 5.48
CA HIS A 467 4.37 -11.77 6.59
C HIS A 467 3.18 -12.23 7.43
N ALA A 468 2.20 -11.37 7.70
CA ALA A 468 1.01 -11.75 8.47
C ALA A 468 0.13 -12.77 7.73
N VAL A 469 -0.08 -12.57 6.43
CA VAL A 469 -0.85 -13.49 5.58
C VAL A 469 -0.11 -14.83 5.43
N ASP A 470 1.18 -14.80 5.12
CA ASP A 470 1.99 -15.99 4.86
C ASP A 470 2.22 -16.81 6.14
N SER A 471 2.37 -16.16 7.29
CA SER A 471 2.42 -16.84 8.60
C SER A 471 1.12 -17.55 8.95
N TYR A 472 -0.02 -17.06 8.45
CA TYR A 472 -1.30 -17.73 8.63
C TYR A 472 -1.47 -18.89 7.63
N VAL A 473 -1.15 -18.65 6.35
CA VAL A 473 -1.34 -19.60 5.26
C VAL A 473 -0.41 -20.81 5.39
N GLY A 474 0.86 -20.56 5.74
CA GLY A 474 1.85 -21.59 6.02
C GLY A 474 1.68 -22.20 7.42
N GLY A 475 1.94 -23.50 7.55
CA GLY A 475 1.99 -24.20 8.84
C GLY A 475 0.65 -24.80 9.27
N GLU A 476 0.17 -24.44 10.46
CA GLU A 476 -0.93 -25.18 11.13
C GLU A 476 -2.27 -25.13 10.39
N ASN A 477 -2.53 -24.07 9.60
CA ASN A 477 -3.78 -23.90 8.86
C ASN A 477 -3.76 -24.52 7.46
N THR A 478 -2.58 -24.88 6.94
CA THR A 478 -2.40 -25.42 5.59
C THR A 478 -3.30 -26.61 5.27
N PRO A 479 -3.53 -27.60 6.17
CA PRO A 479 -4.46 -28.69 5.87
C PRO A 479 -5.88 -28.21 5.56
N LYS A 480 -6.34 -27.13 6.20
CA LYS A 480 -7.66 -26.54 5.95
C LYS A 480 -7.71 -25.78 4.62
N LEU A 481 -6.57 -25.24 4.16
CA LEU A 481 -6.47 -24.53 2.89
C LEU A 481 -6.27 -25.47 1.70
N LEU A 482 -5.72 -26.66 1.93
CA LEU A 482 -5.66 -27.73 0.93
C LEU A 482 -6.98 -28.52 0.85
N ASP A 483 -7.78 -28.55 1.91
CA ASP A 483 -9.12 -29.17 1.92
C ASP A 483 -10.13 -28.19 2.55
N ILE A 484 -10.72 -27.32 1.72
CA ILE A 484 -11.66 -26.29 2.18
C ILE A 484 -12.92 -26.97 2.74
N PRO A 485 -13.36 -26.64 3.97
CA PRO A 485 -14.57 -27.22 4.53
C PRO A 485 -15.80 -27.01 3.65
N GLY A 486 -16.48 -28.10 3.29
CA GLY A 486 -17.73 -28.06 2.54
C GLY A 486 -17.58 -28.06 1.02
N THR A 487 -16.39 -28.31 0.47
CA THR A 487 -16.12 -28.33 -0.98
C THR A 487 -15.77 -29.73 -1.52
N ASP A 488 -16.04 -30.80 -0.76
CA ASP A 488 -15.72 -32.17 -1.14
C ASP A 488 -14.22 -32.41 -1.45
N GLY A 489 -13.31 -31.77 -0.69
CA GLY A 489 -11.87 -31.96 -0.84
C GLY A 489 -11.20 -31.00 -1.82
N GLN A 490 -11.80 -29.85 -2.12
CA GLN A 490 -11.17 -28.85 -2.99
C GLN A 490 -10.28 -27.90 -2.18
N SER A 491 -9.07 -27.67 -2.68
CA SER A 491 -8.11 -26.70 -2.14
C SER A 491 -8.49 -25.25 -2.48
N VAL A 492 -7.88 -24.30 -1.77
CA VAL A 492 -8.08 -22.86 -2.00
C VAL A 492 -7.74 -22.46 -3.43
N GLY A 493 -6.73 -23.06 -4.06
CA GLY A 493 -6.38 -22.78 -5.46
C GLY A 493 -7.42 -23.24 -6.47
N GLN A 494 -8.31 -24.15 -6.08
CA GLN A 494 -9.44 -24.60 -6.88
C GLN A 494 -10.73 -23.81 -6.59
N VAL A 495 -10.93 -23.41 -5.34
CA VAL A 495 -12.12 -22.69 -4.88
C VAL A 495 -12.01 -21.19 -5.16
N ASN A 496 -10.83 -20.61 -4.93
CA ASN A 496 -10.51 -19.20 -5.05
C ASN A 496 -9.22 -19.01 -5.89
N PRO A 497 -9.23 -19.35 -7.18
CA PRO A 497 -8.03 -19.29 -8.02
C PRO A 497 -7.44 -17.87 -8.16
N GLU A 498 -8.27 -16.82 -8.20
CA GLU A 498 -7.78 -15.43 -8.34
C GLU A 498 -7.12 -14.93 -7.05
N LEU A 499 -7.66 -15.28 -5.87
CA LEU A 499 -7.01 -14.99 -4.59
C LEU A 499 -5.65 -15.70 -4.46
N THR A 500 -5.59 -16.96 -4.89
CA THR A 500 -4.34 -17.75 -4.84
C THR A 500 -3.28 -17.19 -5.80
N GLN A 501 -3.69 -16.71 -6.97
CA GLN A 501 -2.80 -16.01 -7.91
C GLN A 501 -2.31 -14.67 -7.36
N ALA A 502 -3.20 -13.88 -6.73
CA ALA A 502 -2.82 -12.63 -6.07
C ALA A 502 -1.79 -12.88 -4.96
N LEU A 503 -1.97 -13.94 -4.15
CA LEU A 503 -1.00 -14.34 -3.12
C LEU A 503 0.37 -14.69 -3.71
N ALA A 504 0.41 -15.42 -4.83
CA ALA A 504 1.66 -15.76 -5.51
C ALA A 504 2.37 -14.53 -6.10
N GLU A 505 1.63 -13.61 -6.71
CA GLU A 505 2.19 -12.38 -7.27
C GLU A 505 2.78 -11.48 -6.17
N ALA A 506 2.04 -11.33 -5.07
CA ALA A 506 2.44 -10.53 -3.92
C ALA A 506 3.67 -11.09 -3.19
N ASN A 507 3.88 -12.41 -3.24
CA ASN A 507 5.00 -13.09 -2.57
C ASN A 507 6.34 -13.00 -3.31
N LYS A 508 6.37 -12.60 -4.58
CA LYS A 508 7.60 -12.60 -5.40
C LYS A 508 8.84 -11.97 -4.73
N PRO A 509 8.76 -10.79 -4.09
CA PRO A 509 9.94 -10.16 -3.50
C PRO A 509 10.29 -10.65 -2.10
N TYR A 510 9.52 -11.58 -1.52
CA TYR A 510 9.71 -12.03 -0.13
C TYR A 510 10.24 -13.46 -0.01
N ILE A 511 10.40 -14.18 -1.12
CA ILE A 511 10.85 -15.60 -1.13
C ILE A 511 12.26 -15.73 -0.50
N ASP A 512 13.13 -14.78 -0.75
CA ASP A 512 14.47 -14.66 -0.19
C ASP A 512 14.47 -14.19 1.27
N ASP A 513 13.51 -13.36 1.68
CA ASP A 513 13.32 -12.97 3.08
C ASP A 513 12.89 -14.16 3.95
N MET A 514 12.06 -15.07 3.42
CA MET A 514 11.70 -16.33 4.09
C MET A 514 12.93 -17.17 4.45
N LEU A 515 14.01 -17.06 3.67
CA LEU A 515 15.28 -17.75 3.87
C LEU A 515 16.27 -16.96 4.73
N GLY A 516 15.93 -15.73 5.14
CA GLY A 516 16.81 -14.85 5.89
C GLY A 516 18.08 -14.42 5.14
N ASN A 517 18.08 -14.49 3.80
CA ASN A 517 19.22 -14.14 2.95
C ASN A 517 18.77 -13.25 1.77
N SER A 518 18.25 -12.06 2.07
CA SER A 518 17.63 -11.17 1.09
C SER A 518 18.56 -10.80 -0.07
N LEU A 519 18.02 -10.87 -1.28
CA LEU A 519 18.62 -10.54 -2.57
C LEU A 519 18.30 -9.10 -3.00
N ASP A 520 17.30 -8.48 -2.38
CA ASP A 520 16.92 -7.10 -2.65
C ASP A 520 16.88 -6.23 -1.37
N SER A 521 16.05 -5.21 -1.36
CA SER A 521 15.95 -4.22 -0.28
C SER A 521 14.57 -4.19 0.36
N SER A 522 13.77 -5.24 0.18
CA SER A 522 12.50 -5.49 0.87
C SER A 522 12.60 -5.20 2.37
N GLN A 523 11.47 -4.83 2.97
CA GLN A 523 11.38 -4.44 4.38
C GLN A 523 10.18 -5.10 5.03
N GLY A 524 10.22 -5.28 6.35
CA GLY A 524 9.04 -5.68 7.13
C GLY A 524 8.65 -7.15 7.07
N PHE A 525 9.30 -7.96 6.24
CA PHE A 525 9.09 -9.39 6.16
C PHE A 525 10.13 -10.14 6.99
N LEU A 526 9.70 -10.91 7.99
CA LEU A 526 10.58 -11.74 8.81
C LEU A 526 10.61 -13.18 8.28
N PRO A 527 11.68 -13.96 8.53
CA PRO A 527 11.67 -15.38 8.22
C PRO A 527 10.49 -16.08 8.90
N LEU A 528 9.72 -16.86 8.13
CA LEU A 528 8.52 -17.56 8.61
C LEU A 528 8.86 -18.75 9.53
N ASP A 529 10.05 -19.32 9.37
CA ASP A 529 10.52 -20.50 10.09
C ASP A 529 11.65 -20.16 11.09
N ASP A 530 11.82 -21.01 12.10
CA ASP A 530 13.10 -21.05 12.84
C ASP A 530 14.18 -21.50 11.86
N MET A 531 15.12 -20.60 11.54
CA MET A 531 16.21 -20.87 10.59
C MET A 531 17.15 -22.01 10.98
N LYS A 532 16.98 -22.58 12.17
CA LYS A 532 17.64 -23.83 12.60
C LYS A 532 16.89 -25.08 12.21
N ASN A 533 15.64 -24.98 11.77
CA ASN A 533 14.85 -26.07 11.26
C ASN A 533 15.00 -26.14 9.74
N PRO A 534 15.86 -27.02 9.21
CA PRO A 534 16.15 -27.06 7.79
C PRO A 534 14.96 -27.54 6.94
N GLU A 535 13.94 -28.18 7.54
CA GLU A 535 12.72 -28.59 6.83
C GLU A 535 11.86 -27.41 6.34
N MET A 536 12.05 -26.20 6.90
CA MET A 536 11.31 -24.99 6.56
C MET A 536 9.79 -25.22 6.43
N PRO A 537 9.13 -25.84 7.43
CA PRO A 537 7.76 -26.32 7.29
C PRO A 537 6.75 -25.22 6.96
N VAL A 538 6.89 -24.02 7.51
CA VAL A 538 5.93 -22.93 7.25
C VAL A 538 6.07 -22.45 5.80
N MET A 539 7.29 -22.19 5.34
CA MET A 539 7.57 -21.83 3.94
C MET A 539 7.14 -22.93 2.96
N ARG A 540 7.45 -24.20 3.24
CA ARG A 540 7.04 -25.35 2.43
C ARG A 540 5.53 -25.44 2.30
N ASP A 541 4.83 -25.29 3.42
CA ASP A 541 3.38 -25.42 3.46
C ASP A 541 2.69 -24.24 2.75
N LEU A 542 3.25 -23.02 2.85
CA LEU A 542 2.83 -21.87 2.03
C LEU A 542 2.95 -22.15 0.53
N PHE A 543 4.11 -22.65 0.08
CA PHE A 543 4.31 -23.03 -1.33
C PHE A 543 3.30 -24.10 -1.74
N ALA A 544 3.02 -25.09 -0.90
CA ALA A 544 2.05 -26.13 -1.21
C ALA A 544 0.62 -25.59 -1.39
N VAL A 545 0.21 -24.61 -0.56
CA VAL A 545 -1.09 -23.94 -0.71
C VAL A 545 -1.16 -23.16 -2.02
N ILE A 546 -0.11 -22.40 -2.37
CA ILE A 546 -0.06 -21.65 -3.62
C ILE A 546 -0.05 -22.60 -4.83
N ASP A 547 0.69 -23.72 -4.73
CA ASP A 547 0.82 -24.73 -5.77
C ASP A 547 -0.49 -25.46 -6.10
N SER A 548 -1.48 -25.38 -5.20
CA SER A 548 -2.82 -25.91 -5.47
C SER A 548 -3.54 -25.22 -6.65
N ASN A 549 -3.03 -24.06 -7.10
CA ASN A 549 -3.40 -23.40 -8.35
C ASN A 549 -2.23 -23.39 -9.34
N ALA A 550 -2.41 -23.93 -10.55
CA ALA A 550 -1.31 -24.10 -11.51
C ALA A 550 -0.67 -22.78 -12.02
N ASP A 551 -1.46 -21.71 -12.16
CA ASP A 551 -0.96 -20.41 -12.62
C ASP A 551 -0.22 -19.68 -11.48
N ALA A 552 -0.74 -19.78 -10.25
CA ALA A 552 -0.08 -19.29 -9.05
C ALA A 552 1.24 -20.05 -8.79
N ALA A 553 1.23 -21.38 -8.93
CA ALA A 553 2.42 -22.22 -8.85
C ALA A 553 3.49 -21.80 -9.85
N THR A 554 3.08 -21.53 -11.10
CA THR A 554 3.99 -21.07 -12.15
C THR A 554 4.61 -19.72 -11.78
N THR A 555 3.81 -18.82 -11.23
CA THR A 555 4.24 -17.47 -10.82
C THR A 555 5.26 -17.54 -9.69
N LEU A 556 4.94 -18.22 -8.59
CA LEU A 556 5.79 -18.30 -7.41
C LEU A 556 7.06 -19.12 -7.67
N ASN A 557 6.93 -20.34 -8.20
CA ASN A 557 8.08 -21.23 -8.35
C ASN A 557 9.07 -20.78 -9.42
N SER A 558 8.61 -20.10 -10.48
CA SER A 558 9.54 -19.51 -11.44
C SER A 558 10.37 -18.38 -10.81
N GLN A 559 9.77 -17.55 -9.95
CA GLN A 559 10.51 -16.56 -9.16
C GLN A 559 11.46 -17.24 -8.15
N ALA A 560 11.02 -18.29 -7.47
CA ALA A 560 11.88 -19.05 -6.56
C ALA A 560 13.11 -19.64 -7.28
N TYR A 561 12.93 -20.19 -8.48
CA TYR A 561 14.07 -20.63 -9.31
C TYR A 561 14.97 -19.49 -9.75
N LEU A 562 14.43 -18.31 -10.04
CA LEU A 562 15.24 -17.11 -10.31
C LEU A 562 16.11 -16.74 -9.11
N ASN A 563 15.54 -16.74 -7.90
CA ASN A 563 16.29 -16.49 -6.67
C ASN A 563 17.39 -17.54 -6.48
N GLY A 564 17.09 -18.83 -6.71
CA GLY A 564 18.08 -19.91 -6.71
C GLY A 564 19.24 -19.71 -7.70
N LEU A 565 18.93 -19.29 -8.93
CA LEU A 565 19.94 -18.95 -9.94
C LEU A 565 20.77 -17.73 -9.55
N GLN A 566 20.16 -16.71 -8.94
CA GLN A 566 20.86 -15.52 -8.46
C GLN A 566 21.82 -15.87 -7.32
N TYR A 567 21.40 -16.68 -6.35
CA TYR A 567 22.26 -17.18 -5.29
C TYR A 567 23.47 -17.95 -5.85
N GLN A 568 23.25 -18.86 -6.81
CA GLN A 568 24.36 -19.56 -7.45
C GLN A 568 25.32 -18.60 -8.18
N ALA A 569 24.78 -17.60 -8.88
CA ALA A 569 25.58 -16.59 -9.55
C ALA A 569 26.41 -15.74 -8.55
N ASN A 570 25.81 -15.33 -7.43
CA ASN A 570 26.49 -14.57 -6.37
C ASN A 570 27.63 -15.39 -5.74
N PHE A 571 27.39 -16.67 -5.45
CA PHE A 571 28.41 -17.58 -4.95
C PHE A 571 29.59 -17.69 -5.92
N GLU A 572 29.33 -17.99 -7.20
CA GLU A 572 30.39 -18.13 -8.21
C GLU A 572 31.16 -16.81 -8.39
N GLN A 573 30.46 -15.68 -8.41
CA GLN A 573 31.08 -14.36 -8.55
C GLN A 573 31.96 -14.02 -7.35
N SER A 574 31.56 -14.37 -6.13
CA SER A 574 32.37 -14.13 -4.91
C SER A 574 33.74 -14.80 -4.97
N ILE A 575 33.81 -15.98 -5.62
CA ILE A 575 35.05 -16.73 -5.85
C ILE A 575 35.89 -16.05 -6.94
N ILE A 576 35.23 -15.65 -8.04
CA ILE A 576 35.88 -14.98 -9.17
C ILE A 576 36.53 -13.65 -8.75
N ASP A 577 35.85 -12.90 -7.89
CA ASP A 577 36.34 -11.64 -7.34
C ASP A 577 37.46 -11.83 -6.30
N GLY A 578 37.68 -13.06 -5.83
CA GLY A 578 38.69 -13.40 -4.83
C GLY A 578 38.38 -12.86 -3.43
N GLY A 579 37.09 -12.63 -3.14
CA GLY A 579 36.59 -12.14 -1.85
C GLY A 579 36.28 -13.27 -0.86
N THR A 580 35.45 -12.97 0.14
CA THR A 580 34.86 -14.01 1.00
C THR A 580 33.87 -14.82 0.16
N VAL A 581 33.99 -16.14 0.19
CA VAL A 581 33.06 -17.03 -0.51
C VAL A 581 31.68 -16.99 0.16
N ASN A 582 30.63 -16.68 -0.61
CA ASN A 582 29.26 -16.58 -0.12
C ASN A 582 28.58 -17.95 0.04
N THR A 583 29.05 -18.79 0.96
CA THR A 583 28.45 -20.14 1.15
C THR A 583 26.98 -20.10 1.57
N GLY A 584 26.54 -19.03 2.23
CA GLY A 584 25.13 -18.80 2.57
C GLY A 584 24.20 -18.77 1.36
N ASP A 585 24.67 -18.25 0.21
CA ASP A 585 23.87 -18.23 -1.02
C ASP A 585 23.59 -19.66 -1.52
N LEU A 586 24.59 -20.54 -1.50
CA LEU A 586 24.38 -21.94 -1.88
C LEU A 586 23.53 -22.70 -0.85
N GLN A 587 23.66 -22.39 0.43
CA GLN A 587 22.75 -22.94 1.44
C GLN A 587 21.29 -22.54 1.13
N SER A 588 21.02 -21.25 0.88
CA SER A 588 19.69 -20.75 0.52
C SER A 588 19.16 -21.38 -0.78
N ALA A 589 19.99 -21.53 -1.80
CA ALA A 589 19.61 -22.20 -3.05
C ALA A 589 19.22 -23.66 -2.83
N GLY A 590 19.95 -24.38 -1.96
CA GLY A 590 19.67 -25.78 -1.62
C GLY A 590 18.37 -25.93 -0.83
N THR A 591 18.18 -25.10 0.19
CA THR A 591 16.92 -25.06 0.96
C THR A 591 15.73 -24.75 0.06
N LEU A 592 15.81 -23.72 -0.78
CA LEU A 592 14.73 -23.32 -1.67
C LEU A 592 14.35 -24.43 -2.65
N ARG A 593 15.36 -25.14 -3.18
CA ARG A 593 15.15 -26.32 -4.03
C ARG A 593 14.37 -27.42 -3.29
N GLY A 594 14.73 -27.72 -2.05
CA GLY A 594 14.06 -28.75 -1.25
C GLY A 594 12.63 -28.37 -0.89
N VAL A 595 12.39 -27.08 -0.61
CA VAL A 595 11.06 -26.51 -0.37
C VAL A 595 10.16 -26.68 -1.60
N ILE A 596 10.61 -26.24 -2.79
CA ILE A 596 9.86 -26.35 -4.06
C ILE A 596 9.51 -27.81 -4.37
N ASP A 597 10.51 -28.70 -4.28
CA ASP A 597 10.30 -30.12 -4.57
C ASP A 597 9.28 -30.74 -3.60
N SER A 598 9.34 -30.37 -2.32
CA SER A 598 8.42 -30.89 -1.30
C SER A 598 7.00 -30.34 -1.46
N ALA A 599 6.88 -29.04 -1.72
CA ALA A 599 5.59 -28.36 -1.91
C ALA A 599 4.84 -28.87 -3.13
N ALA A 600 5.51 -29.00 -4.28
CA ALA A 600 4.92 -29.53 -5.51
C ALA A 600 4.32 -30.93 -5.29
N ASN A 601 5.01 -31.77 -4.52
CA ASN A 601 4.49 -33.09 -4.15
C ASN A 601 3.29 -33.02 -3.19
N ILE A 602 3.26 -32.09 -2.23
CA ILE A 602 2.12 -31.92 -1.31
C ILE A 602 0.88 -31.46 -2.08
N ALA A 603 1.02 -30.48 -2.97
CA ALA A 603 -0.09 -29.98 -3.79
C ALA A 603 -0.65 -31.05 -4.75
N ASP A 604 0.22 -31.82 -5.42
CA ASP A 604 -0.21 -32.90 -6.32
C ASP A 604 -0.78 -34.13 -5.57
N ASN A 605 -0.42 -34.33 -4.29
CA ASN A 605 -0.99 -35.38 -3.43
C ASN A 605 -2.47 -35.15 -3.13
N ASP A 606 -2.88 -33.88 -2.99
CA ASP A 606 -4.29 -33.49 -2.82
C ASP A 606 -5.12 -33.83 -4.09
N ALA A 607 -4.51 -33.71 -5.26
CA ALA A 607 -5.18 -33.91 -6.55
C ALA A 607 -5.28 -35.38 -7.04
N ILE A 608 -4.50 -36.34 -6.52
CA ILE A 608 -4.34 -37.69 -7.12
C ILE A 608 -4.04 -38.81 -6.10
N GLU A 609 -4.77 -39.93 -6.13
CA GLU A 609 -4.60 -41.09 -5.22
C GLU A 609 -3.49 -42.13 -5.64
N TYR A 610 -2.71 -41.87 -6.71
CA TYR A 610 -1.78 -42.84 -7.33
C TYR A 610 -0.35 -42.30 -7.50
N GLY A 611 0.60 -42.84 -6.72
CA GLY A 611 1.97 -42.32 -6.62
C GLY A 611 2.80 -42.17 -7.90
N ASN A 612 2.71 -43.09 -8.88
CA ASN A 612 3.53 -42.98 -10.11
C ASN A 612 3.10 -41.82 -11.02
N LEU A 613 1.85 -41.34 -10.90
CA LEU A 613 1.36 -40.20 -11.69
C LEU A 613 1.75 -38.88 -11.03
N GLN A 614 1.91 -38.86 -9.70
CA GLN A 614 2.32 -37.69 -8.92
C GLN A 614 3.75 -37.28 -9.27
N ASP A 615 4.70 -38.22 -9.20
CA ASP A 615 6.11 -37.93 -9.51
C ASP A 615 6.32 -37.39 -10.95
N VAL A 616 5.52 -37.90 -11.90
CA VAL A 616 5.55 -37.45 -13.30
C VAL A 616 5.03 -36.03 -13.43
N ARG A 617 3.91 -35.68 -12.78
CA ARG A 617 3.36 -34.32 -12.83
C ARG A 617 4.26 -33.32 -12.13
N ALA A 618 4.75 -33.65 -10.93
CA ALA A 618 5.70 -32.81 -10.23
C ALA A 618 6.97 -32.55 -11.07
N TYR A 619 7.47 -33.58 -11.78
CA TYR A 619 8.58 -33.41 -12.73
C TYR A 619 8.22 -32.47 -13.90
N GLU A 620 7.06 -32.65 -14.54
CA GLU A 620 6.60 -31.81 -15.65
C GLU A 620 6.41 -30.34 -15.21
N SER A 621 5.79 -30.11 -14.06
CA SER A 621 5.57 -28.78 -13.47
C SER A 621 6.90 -28.08 -13.18
N ARG A 622 7.85 -28.77 -12.52
CA ARG A 622 9.19 -28.21 -12.28
C ARG A 622 9.90 -27.83 -13.57
N GLY A 623 9.79 -28.65 -14.61
CA GLY A 623 10.33 -28.35 -15.94
C GLY A 623 9.74 -27.06 -16.52
N GLN A 624 8.42 -26.92 -16.47
CA GLN A 624 7.72 -25.71 -16.93
C GLN A 624 8.17 -24.46 -16.15
N TRP A 625 8.20 -24.52 -14.83
CA TRP A 625 8.58 -23.37 -13.99
C TRP A 625 10.03 -22.95 -14.25
N PHE A 626 10.93 -23.92 -14.42
CA PHE A 626 12.33 -23.65 -14.76
C PHE A 626 12.47 -23.00 -16.14
N ASP A 627 11.73 -23.46 -17.15
CA ASP A 627 11.75 -22.84 -18.48
C ASP A 627 11.24 -21.38 -18.46
N VAL A 628 10.22 -21.08 -17.65
CA VAL A 628 9.75 -19.71 -17.40
C VAL A 628 10.84 -18.89 -16.71
N ALA A 629 11.47 -19.43 -15.66
CA ALA A 629 12.57 -18.77 -14.96
C ALA A 629 13.75 -18.45 -15.91
N LYS A 630 14.16 -19.38 -16.78
CA LYS A 630 15.19 -19.11 -17.81
C LYS A 630 14.82 -17.95 -18.72
N THR A 631 13.54 -17.82 -19.06
CA THR A 631 13.07 -16.74 -19.94
C THR A 631 13.16 -15.38 -19.25
N LEU A 632 12.76 -15.31 -17.98
CA LEU A 632 12.77 -14.07 -17.18
C LEU A 632 14.20 -13.67 -16.74
N GLY A 633 15.04 -14.64 -16.39
CA GLY A 633 16.38 -14.41 -15.85
C GLY A 633 17.37 -13.79 -16.84
N GLY A 634 17.03 -13.74 -18.13
CA GLY A 634 17.80 -13.04 -19.16
C GLY A 634 17.98 -11.54 -18.91
N GLU A 635 17.15 -10.93 -18.06
CA GLU A 635 17.21 -9.50 -17.73
C GLU A 635 18.03 -9.19 -16.46
N ILE A 636 18.36 -10.20 -15.65
CA ILE A 636 19.04 -10.01 -14.36
C ILE A 636 20.56 -10.17 -14.54
N PRO A 637 21.39 -9.17 -14.18
CA PRO A 637 22.85 -9.27 -14.22
C PRO A 637 23.36 -10.42 -13.34
N GLY A 638 24.29 -11.24 -13.84
CA GLY A 638 24.76 -12.46 -13.17
C GLY A 638 23.96 -13.70 -13.58
N VAL A 639 22.63 -13.68 -13.43
CA VAL A 639 21.75 -14.77 -13.91
C VAL A 639 21.79 -14.89 -15.43
N SER A 640 21.66 -13.77 -16.17
CA SER A 640 21.81 -13.73 -17.63
C SER A 640 23.13 -14.34 -18.09
N THR A 641 24.23 -14.04 -17.39
CA THR A 641 25.55 -14.61 -17.67
C THR A 641 25.58 -16.12 -17.38
N LEU A 642 24.89 -16.58 -16.32
CA LEU A 642 24.71 -18.00 -15.98
C LEU A 642 23.94 -18.77 -17.04
N LEU A 643 22.86 -18.20 -17.54
CA LEU A 643 22.05 -18.78 -18.62
C LEU A 643 22.81 -18.83 -19.95
N GLU A 644 23.46 -17.74 -20.35
CA GLU A 644 24.29 -17.70 -21.56
C GLU A 644 25.48 -18.67 -21.51
N TRP A 645 26.01 -18.91 -20.31
CA TRP A 645 27.05 -19.90 -20.09
C TRP A 645 26.49 -21.32 -20.25
N ASN A 646 25.34 -21.61 -19.64
CA ASN A 646 24.66 -22.90 -19.73
C ASN A 646 24.32 -23.28 -21.18
N ASP A 647 23.86 -22.34 -22.00
CA ASP A 647 23.51 -22.58 -23.41
C ASP A 647 24.72 -22.96 -24.31
N LYS A 648 25.94 -22.68 -23.85
CA LYS A 648 27.20 -23.04 -24.56
C LYS A 648 27.73 -24.41 -24.15
N MET A 649 27.16 -25.02 -23.10
CA MET A 649 27.59 -26.30 -22.58
C MET A 649 27.10 -27.47 -23.43
N PRO A 650 27.85 -28.59 -23.50
CA PRO A 650 27.43 -29.78 -24.24
C PRO A 650 26.27 -30.53 -23.57
N VAL A 651 25.93 -30.17 -22.33
CA VAL A 651 24.80 -30.66 -21.51
C VAL A 651 24.08 -29.46 -20.89
N ASP A 652 22.84 -29.62 -20.41
CA ASP A 652 22.10 -28.57 -19.67
C ASP A 652 22.18 -28.86 -18.16
N PRO A 653 23.30 -28.48 -17.47
CA PRO A 653 23.47 -28.76 -16.06
C PRO A 653 22.42 -28.06 -15.20
N LEU A 654 21.97 -26.86 -15.56
CA LEU A 654 20.96 -26.13 -14.78
C LEU A 654 19.60 -26.84 -14.80
N HIS A 655 19.16 -27.37 -15.95
CA HIS A 655 17.96 -28.20 -15.99
C HIS A 655 18.09 -29.43 -15.07
N GLN A 656 19.27 -30.06 -15.02
CA GLN A 656 19.45 -31.21 -14.14
C GLN A 656 19.45 -30.83 -12.65
N ILE A 657 20.00 -29.66 -12.29
CA ILE A 657 19.99 -29.13 -10.91
C ILE A 657 18.56 -28.76 -10.47
N PHE A 658 17.83 -28.02 -11.30
CA PHE A 658 16.52 -27.41 -10.96
C PHE A 658 15.29 -28.19 -11.43
N VAL A 659 15.42 -29.23 -12.24
CA VAL A 659 14.27 -30.10 -12.62
C VAL A 659 14.50 -31.52 -12.17
N GLY A 660 15.73 -32.00 -12.35
CA GLY A 660 16.17 -33.36 -12.04
C GLY A 660 15.98 -34.35 -13.19
N ASP A 661 16.30 -35.61 -12.92
CA ASP A 661 16.01 -36.75 -13.80
C ASP A 661 14.51 -37.08 -13.86
N ALA A 662 14.05 -37.49 -15.05
CA ALA A 662 12.68 -37.96 -15.23
C ALA A 662 12.41 -39.25 -14.42
N PRO A 663 11.25 -39.37 -13.74
CA PRO A 663 10.93 -40.53 -12.95
C PRO A 663 10.88 -41.81 -13.81
N VAL A 664 11.58 -42.85 -13.38
CA VAL A 664 11.53 -44.18 -13.99
C VAL A 664 10.46 -45.02 -13.28
N GLY A 665 9.47 -45.51 -14.03
CA GLY A 665 8.31 -46.21 -13.43
C GLY A 665 8.69 -47.48 -12.67
N ALA A 666 8.80 -47.39 -11.33
CA ALA A 666 8.65 -48.46 -10.34
C ALA A 666 8.62 -47.89 -8.90
N ASP A 667 7.60 -48.29 -8.13
CA ASP A 667 7.29 -48.03 -6.71
C ASP A 667 7.77 -46.69 -6.09
N PRO A 668 6.86 -45.70 -5.97
CA PRO A 668 7.14 -44.41 -5.37
C PRO A 668 6.85 -44.47 -3.86
N THR A 669 7.82 -44.07 -3.05
CA THR A 669 7.56 -43.59 -1.68
C THR A 669 8.51 -42.46 -1.25
N TYR A 670 9.41 -41.99 -2.12
CA TYR A 670 10.47 -41.05 -1.73
C TYR A 670 10.82 -40.10 -2.89
N ILE A 671 10.91 -38.80 -2.59
CA ILE A 671 11.55 -37.83 -3.48
C ILE A 671 13.02 -38.27 -3.58
N ALA A 672 13.42 -38.82 -4.73
CA ALA A 672 14.79 -39.25 -4.94
C ALA A 672 15.69 -38.02 -4.94
N GLN A 673 16.56 -37.90 -3.92
CA GLN A 673 17.56 -36.84 -3.86
C GLN A 673 18.39 -36.88 -5.14
N GLN A 674 18.30 -35.81 -5.93
CA GLN A 674 19.12 -35.62 -7.12
C GLN A 674 20.57 -35.42 -6.69
N SER A 675 21.50 -35.98 -7.45
CA SER A 675 22.91 -36.00 -7.08
C SER A 675 23.57 -34.65 -7.42
N SER A 676 24.39 -34.13 -6.51
CA SER A 676 25.00 -32.80 -6.59
C SER A 676 26.17 -32.68 -7.56
N GLU A 677 26.57 -33.79 -8.16
CA GLU A 677 27.67 -33.85 -9.12
C GLU A 677 27.44 -32.87 -10.29
N MET A 678 26.20 -32.59 -10.66
CA MET A 678 25.91 -31.62 -11.73
C MET A 678 26.07 -30.17 -11.29
N MET A 679 25.77 -29.83 -10.03
CA MET A 679 26.12 -28.52 -9.46
C MET A 679 27.64 -28.37 -9.37
N GLN A 680 28.32 -29.39 -8.85
CA GLN A 680 29.76 -29.47 -8.81
C GLN A 680 30.36 -29.26 -10.22
N TYR A 681 29.87 -30.00 -11.22
CA TYR A 681 30.28 -29.84 -12.62
C TYR A 681 30.10 -28.41 -13.14
N ALA A 682 28.95 -27.80 -12.86
CA ALA A 682 28.66 -26.43 -13.29
C ALA A 682 29.64 -25.42 -12.69
N VAL A 683 29.81 -25.45 -11.37
CA VAL A 683 30.73 -24.57 -10.63
C VAL A 683 32.18 -24.77 -11.08
N ALA A 684 32.64 -26.03 -11.21
CA ALA A 684 34.01 -26.31 -11.65
C ALA A 684 34.28 -25.78 -13.05
N GLN A 685 33.37 -26.01 -14.01
CA GLN A 685 33.55 -25.49 -15.36
C GLN A 685 33.56 -23.95 -15.38
N ARG A 686 32.66 -23.31 -14.62
CA ARG A 686 32.61 -21.86 -14.47
C ARG A 686 33.95 -21.27 -14.00
N LEU A 687 34.56 -21.88 -13.00
CA LEU A 687 35.85 -21.44 -12.48
C LEU A 687 37.01 -21.73 -13.46
N ILE A 688 36.97 -22.85 -14.18
CA ILE A 688 37.95 -23.14 -15.24
C ILE A 688 37.88 -22.08 -16.34
N ASP A 689 36.67 -21.70 -16.78
CA ASP A 689 36.46 -20.66 -17.80
C ASP A 689 36.96 -19.28 -17.31
N ALA A 690 36.87 -19.03 -16.00
CA ALA A 690 37.44 -17.85 -15.33
C ALA A 690 38.96 -17.94 -15.11
N ASN A 691 39.63 -19.01 -15.55
CA ASN A 691 41.06 -19.30 -15.33
C ASN A 691 41.44 -19.44 -13.85
N LEU A 692 40.56 -20.02 -13.05
CA LEU A 692 40.78 -20.33 -11.64
C LEU A 692 41.04 -21.83 -11.46
N GLY A 693 41.83 -22.18 -10.44
CA GLY A 693 42.23 -23.55 -10.14
C GLY A 693 43.15 -24.21 -11.18
N ASP A 694 43.46 -25.49 -10.95
CA ASP A 694 44.29 -26.29 -11.86
C ASP A 694 43.43 -27.34 -12.59
N PRO A 695 43.07 -27.14 -13.87
CA PRO A 695 42.25 -28.09 -14.62
C PRO A 695 42.95 -29.44 -14.87
N ALA A 696 44.27 -29.54 -14.64
CA ALA A 696 45.01 -30.77 -14.84
C ALA A 696 44.50 -31.92 -13.94
N VAL A 697 43.93 -31.61 -12.77
CA VAL A 697 43.36 -32.61 -11.87
C VAL A 697 42.22 -33.40 -12.52
N PHE A 698 41.40 -32.77 -13.38
CA PHE A 698 40.36 -33.46 -14.15
C PHE A 698 40.92 -34.26 -15.32
N GLN A 699 42.09 -33.88 -15.84
CA GLN A 699 42.78 -34.59 -16.92
C GLN A 699 43.28 -35.95 -16.45
N GLU A 700 43.71 -36.09 -15.19
CA GLU A 700 44.19 -37.34 -14.61
C GLU A 700 43.13 -38.46 -14.66
N PHE A 701 41.85 -38.09 -14.55
CA PHE A 701 40.70 -38.98 -14.62
C PHE A 701 40.05 -39.02 -16.01
N GLY A 702 40.59 -38.28 -16.99
CA GLY A 702 40.05 -38.21 -18.34
C GLY A 702 38.72 -37.46 -18.46
N LEU A 703 38.39 -36.62 -17.47
CA LEU A 703 37.10 -35.92 -17.33
C LEU A 703 37.06 -34.56 -18.05
N ILE A 704 38.19 -34.04 -18.52
CA ILE A 704 38.28 -32.78 -19.26
C ILE A 704 38.82 -33.01 -20.67
N ASP A 705 38.37 -32.21 -21.64
CA ASP A 705 38.99 -32.09 -22.96
C ASP A 705 40.18 -31.11 -22.87
N PRO A 706 41.42 -31.56 -23.08
CA PRO A 706 42.61 -30.71 -22.97
C PRO A 706 42.74 -29.68 -24.10
N GLU A 707 41.98 -29.79 -25.20
CA GLU A 707 42.00 -28.80 -26.28
C GLU A 707 41.08 -27.61 -26.01
N THR A 708 39.98 -27.85 -25.30
CA THR A 708 38.94 -26.83 -25.05
C THR A 708 38.86 -26.41 -23.58
N ASN A 709 39.53 -27.11 -22.67
CA ASN A 709 39.36 -27.00 -21.21
C ASN A 709 37.89 -27.16 -20.76
N GLN A 710 37.10 -27.92 -21.52
CA GLN A 710 35.72 -28.23 -21.17
C GLN A 710 35.63 -29.60 -20.51
N LEU A 711 34.95 -29.67 -19.36
CA LEU A 711 34.57 -30.90 -18.71
C LEU A 711 33.64 -31.69 -19.62
N LYS A 712 33.93 -32.97 -19.77
CA LYS A 712 33.14 -33.87 -20.61
C LYS A 712 31.78 -34.14 -19.95
N PRO A 713 30.73 -34.39 -20.75
CA PRO A 713 29.46 -34.88 -20.23
C PRO A 713 29.67 -36.08 -19.31
N MET A 714 29.20 -35.97 -18.07
CA MET A 714 29.36 -37.02 -17.07
C MET A 714 28.27 -38.07 -17.20
N LYS A 715 28.64 -39.33 -16.97
CA LYS A 715 27.71 -40.44 -16.75
C LYS A 715 27.78 -40.86 -15.29
N GLN A 716 26.78 -41.62 -14.85
CA GLN A 716 26.72 -42.12 -13.47
C GLN A 716 27.97 -42.91 -13.05
N ASP A 717 28.60 -43.65 -13.98
CA ASP A 717 29.85 -44.37 -13.75
C ASP A 717 31.07 -43.44 -13.50
N ASP A 718 31.00 -42.18 -13.94
CA ASP A 718 32.09 -41.19 -13.83
C ASP A 718 32.07 -40.45 -12.48
N PHE A 719 30.99 -40.55 -11.69
CA PHE A 719 30.78 -39.75 -10.47
C PHE A 719 31.84 -39.99 -9.38
N GLY A 720 32.33 -41.22 -9.24
CA GLY A 720 33.36 -41.54 -8.24
C GLY A 720 34.72 -40.89 -8.56
N ASP A 721 35.11 -40.94 -9.84
CA ASP A 721 36.33 -40.30 -10.33
C ASP A 721 36.18 -38.78 -10.33
N PHE A 722 35.01 -38.26 -10.70
CA PHE A 722 34.70 -36.85 -10.66
C PHE A 722 34.78 -36.28 -9.25
N ARG A 723 34.16 -36.90 -8.25
CA ARG A 723 34.22 -36.44 -6.85
C ARG A 723 35.66 -36.36 -6.31
N SER A 724 36.52 -37.27 -6.75
CA SER A 724 37.94 -37.29 -6.38
C SER A 724 38.69 -36.11 -7.02
N ALA A 725 38.58 -35.94 -8.34
CA ALA A 725 39.17 -34.81 -9.06
C ALA A 725 38.65 -33.45 -8.56
N PHE A 726 37.36 -33.40 -8.27
CA PHE A 726 36.65 -32.23 -7.77
C PHE A 726 37.21 -31.77 -6.42
N THR A 727 37.37 -32.71 -5.48
CA THR A 727 37.93 -32.41 -4.15
C THR A 727 39.32 -31.76 -4.28
N ASP A 728 40.19 -32.31 -5.13
CA ASP A 728 41.55 -31.79 -5.33
C ASP A 728 41.54 -30.42 -6.01
N TYR A 729 40.62 -30.18 -6.96
CA TYR A 729 40.47 -28.90 -7.64
C TYR A 729 40.14 -27.75 -6.67
N PHE A 730 39.11 -27.89 -5.82
CA PHE A 730 38.69 -26.82 -4.91
C PHE A 730 39.64 -26.65 -3.73
N MET A 731 40.27 -27.72 -3.24
CA MET A 731 41.36 -27.58 -2.28
C MET A 731 42.52 -26.73 -2.82
N GLY A 732 42.71 -26.69 -4.14
CA GLY A 732 43.69 -25.85 -4.82
C GLY A 732 43.28 -24.39 -5.03
N ILE A 733 42.00 -24.05 -4.87
CA ILE A 733 41.46 -22.68 -5.00
C ILE A 733 41.25 -22.08 -3.60
N ASP A 734 40.17 -22.47 -2.96
CA ASP A 734 39.77 -22.10 -1.60
C ASP A 734 38.91 -23.26 -1.05
N PRO A 735 39.31 -23.91 0.05
CA PRO A 735 38.54 -25.01 0.66
C PRO A 735 37.10 -24.63 1.01
N THR A 736 36.80 -23.35 1.21
CA THR A 736 35.45 -22.83 1.53
C THR A 736 34.47 -23.02 0.37
N VAL A 737 34.96 -23.12 -0.86
CA VAL A 737 34.10 -23.39 -2.03
C VAL A 737 33.51 -24.80 -1.96
N LYS A 738 34.31 -25.77 -1.52
CA LYS A 738 33.82 -27.14 -1.27
C LYS A 738 32.77 -27.14 -0.16
N VAL A 739 32.99 -26.35 0.90
CA VAL A 739 32.02 -26.19 2.00
C VAL A 739 30.70 -25.64 1.47
N GLY A 740 30.70 -24.58 0.66
CA GLY A 740 29.45 -24.03 0.11
C GLY A 740 28.66 -25.02 -0.73
N ILE A 741 29.33 -25.90 -1.48
CA ILE A 741 28.65 -26.94 -2.26
C ILE A 741 28.12 -28.06 -1.36
N GLU A 742 28.86 -28.44 -0.32
CA GLU A 742 28.37 -29.35 0.73
C GLU A 742 27.18 -28.73 1.49
N ASP A 743 27.18 -27.42 1.72
CA ASP A 743 26.07 -26.69 2.36
C ASP A 743 24.81 -26.71 1.47
N TYR A 744 24.93 -26.55 0.15
CA TYR A 744 23.79 -26.76 -0.77
C TYR A 744 23.22 -28.16 -0.66
N GLU A 745 24.08 -29.18 -0.67
CA GLU A 745 23.69 -30.59 -0.60
C GLU A 745 22.96 -30.93 0.69
N ASP A 746 23.54 -30.49 1.82
CA ASP A 746 22.99 -30.68 3.14
C ASP A 746 21.66 -29.93 3.28
N ALA A 747 21.61 -28.67 2.84
CA ALA A 747 20.39 -27.86 2.86
C ALA A 747 19.26 -28.47 2.01
N TYR A 748 19.57 -28.93 0.79
CA TYR A 748 18.59 -29.60 -0.07
C TYR A 748 18.07 -30.89 0.57
N ARG A 749 18.97 -31.74 1.06
CA ARG A 749 18.60 -32.99 1.73
C ARG A 749 17.72 -32.72 2.96
N ASP A 750 18.11 -31.76 3.78
CA ASP A 750 17.50 -31.53 5.08
C ASP A 750 16.16 -30.76 4.95
N ALA A 751 15.92 -30.10 3.82
CA ALA A 751 14.63 -29.50 3.47
C ALA A 751 13.58 -30.51 2.94
N LEU A 752 14.01 -31.71 2.51
CA LEU A 752 13.08 -32.76 2.10
C LEU A 752 12.41 -33.42 3.32
N PRO A 753 11.11 -33.79 3.26
CA PRO A 753 10.40 -34.38 4.38
C PRO A 753 11.07 -35.65 4.89
N THR A 754 11.29 -35.71 6.21
CA THR A 754 11.88 -36.89 6.85
C THR A 754 10.89 -38.07 6.87
N PRO A 755 11.30 -39.30 6.49
CA PRO A 755 10.41 -40.45 6.50
C PRO A 755 9.84 -40.71 7.90
N THR A 756 8.52 -40.89 8.01
CA THR A 756 7.96 -41.44 9.24
C THR A 756 8.57 -42.82 9.47
N GLY A 757 9.31 -42.96 10.56
CA GLY A 757 9.98 -44.21 10.89
C GLY A 757 8.95 -45.34 10.92
N HIS A 758 9.03 -46.28 9.98
CA HIS A 758 8.19 -47.47 9.96
C HIS A 758 8.35 -48.21 11.30
N THR A 759 7.39 -48.03 12.21
CA THR A 759 7.18 -49.02 13.27
C THR A 759 6.55 -50.23 12.60
N GLY A 760 7.40 -51.15 12.14
CA GLY A 760 6.93 -52.42 11.56
C GLY A 760 5.93 -53.09 12.51
N GLY A 761 4.71 -53.29 11.99
CA GLY A 761 3.63 -54.05 12.60
C GLY A 761 3.08 -55.06 11.62
#